data_AF-A0A1M6UFC8-F1
#
_entry.id   AF-A0A1M6UFC8-F1
#
_cell.length_a   1.000
_cell.length_b   1.000
_cell.length_c   1.000
_cell.angle_alpha   90.00
_cell.angle_beta   90.00
_cell.angle_gamma   90.00
#
_symmetry.space_group_name_H-M   'P 1'
#
loop_
_entity.id
_entity.type
_entity.pdbx_description
1 polymer ?
#
loop_
_entity_poly.entity_id
_entity_poly.type
_entity_poly.pdbx_seq_one_letter_code
_entity_poly.pdbx_strand_id
1 'polypeptide(L)'
;MPNSATLPRSDLTRRIVADLARAVWRYRNQTVAAVVLMVTAKLAIVLMPLALKRVVDDLGHPAAQALFPVFLVLAYALLRFLGDALNEARDVVFSIVTQRTVAAFTERTFAHLHRMSARFHTKRETGAIVRDVQKGADGIGFLLGVALFTIVPTAFEISAIVAIMVSSYAREFTLVIFATFVCYAAYTFVFTRRRVAYQRAVNVLEAQSDGRLVDSLLNYDTVKYFATEDTETRRLNAVLEKWVHARTANQRALTALHVGQSAVIALGIAAIMLLAAQHVMVRQMSVGDLILVNAYIIQICMPLNTLGFVFRETNDAMVNVERMFAILCTQGRVGEDIDEAAAQPLKVSAGQISFEHVDFGYDPARQILHDVDFHAYPGKTLAVVGGSGSGKSTLVKLLFRLYQPNHGAIRVDGQDIGQVTQKSLREAIGIVPQDTVLFNETIAYNIAYGRPGATRADVVRAARAAQLNEFIERLPDHYDTRVGERGVRLSGGERQRIAIARAILKDPRIIVFDEATSALDTRSERAIQTELTRLARGRTSIVIAHRLSTVVDADWILVMEHGRVVEQGTHRELLAREGVYSKMWSLQWQQGELEHAQRKLTARSVSLAALTAGVIDALHDELAAHRVTLYPVLTDTDLRVTGDPSVLQPLIAELCRDEIVQAKPGQRIELRVERHDNYAWVSVLGMGDKPAELSQAAARHMEETLAAAGGGFTLTPLGGRLAYVAMLPLRPVADSDAPAPATQGPDVVDRAMPLDGLFVMAIDDQEDARDALEAVLSASGARVRLAASGDEALAWLANTPTQQWPHALVCDIVLADEDGYDVLRRLRRLEAERELPLEERLPAIALTGYAQAEDRIRAKTAGFQAHLTKPVAADQLIADIRHLAMASARAAV
;
A
#
# COMPACT_ATOMS: atom_id res chain seq x y z
N MET A 1 10.25 15.10 23.14
CA MET A 1 11.63 14.75 23.52
C MET A 1 11.62 14.15 24.92
N PRO A 2 12.29 13.00 25.12
CA PRO A 2 13.18 12.88 26.27
C PRO A 2 14.55 12.28 25.87
N ASN A 3 15.63 12.92 26.36
CA ASN A 3 17.00 12.43 26.56
C ASN A 3 17.48 11.20 25.77
N SER A 4 17.78 11.34 24.48
CA SER A 4 18.97 10.70 23.93
C SER A 4 20.12 11.68 24.13
N ALA A 5 21.23 11.24 24.71
CA ALA A 5 22.42 12.05 24.92
C ALA A 5 22.99 12.51 23.56
N THR A 6 22.46 13.61 23.03
CA THR A 6 23.11 14.31 21.92
C THR A 6 24.36 14.92 22.50
N LEU A 7 25.52 14.44 22.05
CA LEU A 7 26.81 15.08 22.30
C LEU A 7 26.67 16.61 22.18
N PRO A 8 27.26 17.41 23.09
CA PRO A 8 27.25 18.85 22.94
C PRO A 8 27.79 19.22 21.56
N ARG A 9 27.20 20.23 20.92
CA ARG A 9 27.47 20.56 19.49
C ARG A 9 28.97 20.61 19.16
N SER A 10 29.79 21.16 20.05
CA SER A 10 31.25 21.21 19.91
C SER A 10 31.91 19.84 19.74
N ASP A 11 31.45 18.83 20.48
CA ASP A 11 31.99 17.47 20.42
C ASP A 11 31.53 16.75 19.16
N LEU A 12 30.30 17.03 18.70
CA LEU A 12 29.77 16.52 17.44
C LEU A 12 30.58 17.06 16.25
N THR A 13 30.82 18.37 16.20
CA THR A 13 31.64 18.99 15.14
C THR A 13 33.07 18.44 15.14
N ARG A 14 33.69 18.29 16.33
CA ARG A 14 35.03 17.69 16.44
C ARG A 14 35.07 16.26 15.92
N ARG A 15 34.03 15.48 16.21
CA ARG A 15 33.89 14.10 15.71
C ARG A 15 33.68 14.04 14.20
N ILE A 16 32.85 14.93 13.64
CA ILE A 16 32.65 15.06 12.18
C ILE A 16 33.99 15.33 11.50
N VAL A 17 34.74 16.34 11.95
CA VAL A 17 36.05 16.69 11.39
C VAL A 17 37.03 15.51 11.50
N ALA A 18 37.07 14.81 12.64
CA ALA A 18 37.95 13.66 12.82
C ALA A 18 37.56 12.44 11.95
N ASP A 19 36.26 12.20 11.75
CA ASP A 19 35.75 11.15 10.86
C ASP A 19 36.05 11.48 9.38
N LEU A 20 35.84 12.73 8.96
CA LEU A 20 36.15 13.19 7.59
C LEU A 20 37.66 13.18 7.33
N ALA A 21 38.48 13.63 8.28
CA ALA A 21 39.95 13.58 8.16
C ALA A 21 40.46 12.14 8.00
N ARG A 22 39.91 11.19 8.78
CA ARG A 22 40.22 9.76 8.61
C ARG A 22 39.76 9.23 7.26
N ALA A 23 38.61 9.65 6.76
CA ALA A 23 38.12 9.25 5.44
C ALA A 23 39.02 9.75 4.31
N VAL A 24 39.48 11.00 4.38
CA VAL A 24 40.45 11.57 3.44
C VAL A 24 41.79 10.82 3.54
N TRP A 25 42.28 10.55 4.76
CA TRP A 25 43.54 9.83 4.98
C TRP A 25 43.50 8.38 4.49
N ARG A 26 42.33 7.72 4.50
CA ARG A 26 42.16 6.39 3.92
C ARG A 26 42.55 6.35 2.43
N TYR A 27 42.37 7.45 1.71
CA TYR A 27 42.77 7.63 0.31
C TYR A 27 43.97 8.59 0.18
N ARG A 28 44.94 8.49 1.09
CA ARG A 28 46.09 9.41 1.17
C ARG A 28 46.83 9.60 -0.15
N ASN A 29 46.96 8.57 -0.98
CA ASN A 29 47.71 8.67 -2.24
C ASN A 29 46.98 9.61 -3.22
N GLN A 30 45.67 9.45 -3.37
CA GLN A 30 44.84 10.32 -4.21
C GLN A 30 44.76 11.73 -3.62
N THR A 31 44.62 11.87 -2.31
CA THR A 31 44.61 13.18 -1.65
C THR A 31 45.94 13.92 -1.83
N VAL A 32 47.07 13.26 -1.61
CA VAL A 32 48.40 13.86 -1.81
C VAL A 32 48.60 14.22 -3.28
N ALA A 33 48.23 13.34 -4.22
CA ALA A 33 48.28 13.64 -5.65
C ALA A 33 47.45 14.88 -6.00
N ALA A 34 46.22 14.98 -5.49
CA ALA A 34 45.36 16.14 -5.71
C ALA A 34 45.94 17.42 -5.09
N VAL A 35 46.51 17.36 -3.89
CA VAL A 35 47.18 18.51 -3.26
C VAL A 35 48.42 18.94 -4.07
N VAL A 36 49.22 18.00 -4.56
CA VAL A 36 50.37 18.31 -5.42
C VAL A 36 49.91 18.97 -6.73
N LEU A 37 48.92 18.38 -7.41
CA LEU A 37 48.32 18.96 -8.61
C LEU A 37 47.79 20.37 -8.35
N MET A 38 47.08 20.58 -7.24
CA MET A 38 46.57 21.89 -6.81
C MET A 38 47.69 22.91 -6.64
N VAL A 39 48.77 22.57 -5.91
CA VAL A 39 49.89 23.48 -5.67
C VAL A 39 50.59 23.80 -6.99
N THR A 40 50.85 22.80 -7.84
CA THR A 40 51.47 23.02 -9.16
C THR A 40 50.61 23.86 -10.09
N ALA A 41 49.29 23.65 -10.10
CA ALA A 41 48.34 24.45 -10.87
C ALA A 41 48.37 25.91 -10.41
N LYS A 42 48.26 26.15 -9.09
CA LYS A 42 48.27 27.50 -8.54
C LYS A 42 49.60 28.22 -8.75
N LEU A 43 50.72 27.49 -8.66
CA LEU A 43 52.02 28.05 -9.00
C LEU A 43 52.09 28.49 -10.47
N ALA A 44 51.60 27.68 -11.41
CA ALA A 44 51.55 28.04 -12.83
C ALA A 44 50.69 29.28 -13.09
N ILE A 45 49.53 29.39 -12.44
CA ILE A 45 48.63 30.54 -12.57
C ILE A 45 49.25 31.81 -11.96
N VAL A 46 49.93 31.72 -10.80
CA VAL A 46 50.62 32.88 -10.19
C VAL A 46 51.86 33.32 -10.99
N LEU A 47 52.54 32.39 -11.66
CA LEU A 47 53.68 32.69 -12.53
C LEU A 47 53.28 33.27 -13.89
N MET A 48 52.05 33.02 -14.35
CA MET A 48 51.58 33.46 -15.67
C MET A 48 51.70 35.00 -15.88
N PRO A 49 51.26 35.87 -14.94
CA PRO A 49 51.46 37.32 -15.07
C PRO A 49 52.93 37.76 -15.15
N LEU A 50 53.86 37.05 -14.49
CA LEU A 50 55.30 37.36 -14.56
C LEU A 50 55.87 37.07 -15.95
N ALA A 51 55.41 36.00 -16.61
CA ALA A 51 55.76 35.72 -17.99
C ALA A 51 55.23 36.83 -18.91
N LEU A 52 53.98 37.27 -18.72
CA LEU A 52 53.38 38.37 -19.48
C LEU A 52 54.12 39.70 -19.28
N LYS A 53 54.56 40.01 -18.06
CA LYS A 53 55.42 41.17 -17.78
C LYS A 53 56.68 41.14 -18.65
N ARG A 54 57.40 40.02 -18.66
CA ARG A 54 58.65 39.88 -19.44
C ARG A 54 58.40 40.05 -20.94
N VAL A 55 57.34 39.45 -21.47
CA VAL A 55 56.93 39.64 -22.88
C VAL A 55 56.80 41.13 -23.22
N VAL A 56 56.13 41.91 -22.37
CA VAL A 56 55.86 43.32 -22.62
C VAL A 56 57.13 44.18 -22.48
N ASP A 57 57.93 43.92 -21.46
CA ASP A 57 59.19 44.64 -21.25
C ASP A 57 60.18 44.40 -22.40
N ASP A 58 60.31 43.15 -22.87
CA ASP A 58 61.23 42.79 -23.97
C ASP A 58 60.76 43.31 -25.34
N LEU A 59 59.45 43.38 -25.58
CA LEU A 59 58.87 43.99 -26.79
C LEU A 59 59.03 45.52 -26.82
N GLY A 60 59.29 46.16 -25.68
CA GLY A 60 59.50 47.60 -25.56
C GLY A 60 60.89 48.10 -26.01
N HIS A 61 61.83 47.20 -26.34
CA HIS A 61 63.20 47.52 -26.75
C HIS A 61 63.47 47.20 -28.25
N PRO A 62 64.36 47.93 -28.95
CA PRO A 62 64.55 47.77 -30.39
C PRO A 62 65.14 46.40 -30.81
N ALA A 63 64.27 45.56 -31.38
CA ALA A 63 64.38 44.65 -32.53
C ALA A 63 65.64 43.79 -32.82
N ALA A 64 66.56 43.52 -31.89
CA ALA A 64 67.72 42.67 -32.22
C ALA A 64 67.49 41.14 -32.15
N GLN A 65 66.47 40.61 -31.46
CA GLN A 65 66.25 39.14 -31.37
C GLN A 65 64.76 38.76 -31.21
N ALA A 66 64.01 38.71 -32.31
CA ALA A 66 62.59 38.35 -32.34
C ALA A 66 62.24 36.92 -31.84
N LEU A 67 63.25 36.06 -31.61
CA LEU A 67 63.05 34.68 -31.17
C LEU A 67 62.62 34.60 -29.68
N PHE A 68 63.14 35.49 -28.82
CA PHE A 68 62.93 35.45 -27.37
C PHE A 68 61.47 35.80 -26.95
N PRO A 69 60.81 36.83 -27.52
CA PRO A 69 59.40 37.13 -27.22
C PRO A 69 58.44 36.00 -27.63
N VAL A 70 58.71 35.29 -28.73
CA VAL A 70 57.87 34.16 -29.19
C VAL A 70 57.91 33.01 -28.17
N PHE A 71 59.10 32.65 -27.66
CA PHE A 71 59.21 31.63 -26.61
C PHE A 71 58.50 32.05 -25.32
N LEU A 72 58.52 33.33 -24.94
CA LEU A 72 57.81 33.83 -23.76
C LEU A 72 56.29 33.83 -23.94
N VAL A 73 55.78 34.15 -25.13
CA VAL A 73 54.34 34.04 -25.45
C VAL A 73 53.88 32.59 -25.42
N LEU A 74 54.67 31.68 -26.00
CA LEU A 74 54.40 30.24 -25.92
C LEU A 74 54.46 29.74 -24.47
N ALA A 75 55.42 30.21 -23.67
CA ALA A 75 55.51 29.88 -22.24
C ALA A 75 54.29 30.41 -21.46
N TYR A 76 53.82 31.62 -21.75
CA TYR A 76 52.58 32.17 -21.18
C TYR A 76 51.37 31.30 -21.53
N ALA A 77 51.20 30.94 -22.81
CA ALA A 77 50.10 30.09 -23.26
C ALA A 77 50.16 28.69 -22.62
N LEU A 78 51.36 28.12 -22.51
CA LEU A 78 51.59 26.84 -21.86
C LEU A 78 51.31 26.89 -20.36
N LEU A 79 51.76 27.93 -19.65
CA LEU A 79 51.48 28.10 -18.21
C LEU A 79 49.98 28.24 -17.94
N ARG A 80 49.27 28.99 -18.78
CA ARG A 80 47.81 29.11 -18.71
C ARG A 80 47.15 27.75 -18.90
N PHE A 81 47.45 27.06 -20.00
CA PHE A 81 46.89 25.75 -20.32
C PHE A 81 47.21 24.72 -19.23
N LEU A 82 48.45 24.68 -18.76
CA LEU A 82 48.89 23.74 -17.72
C LEU A 82 48.21 24.04 -16.38
N GLY A 83 48.04 25.31 -16.01
CA GLY A 83 47.29 25.72 -14.82
C GLY A 83 45.86 25.20 -14.83
N ASP A 84 45.16 25.36 -15.96
CA ASP A 84 43.79 24.88 -16.14
C ASP A 84 43.74 23.34 -16.17
N ALA A 85 44.59 22.69 -16.98
CA ALA A 85 44.64 21.23 -17.10
C ALA A 85 44.99 20.52 -15.78
N LEU A 86 45.88 21.08 -14.96
CA LEU A 86 46.23 20.53 -13.65
C LEU A 86 45.09 20.71 -12.63
N ASN A 87 44.29 21.78 -12.70
CA ASN A 87 43.09 21.92 -11.88
C ASN A 87 42.03 20.87 -12.26
N GLU A 88 41.79 20.66 -13.55
CA GLU A 88 40.88 19.61 -14.03
C GLU A 88 41.36 18.21 -13.60
N ALA A 89 42.67 17.94 -13.73
CA ALA A 89 43.26 16.68 -13.28
C ALA A 89 43.11 16.49 -11.77
N ARG A 90 43.32 17.54 -10.96
CA ARG A 90 43.10 17.52 -9.51
C ARG A 90 41.64 17.16 -9.21
N ASP A 91 40.70 17.76 -9.91
CA ASP A 91 39.26 17.58 -9.66
C ASP A 91 38.84 16.13 -9.94
N VAL A 92 39.31 15.55 -11.05
CA VAL A 92 39.11 14.14 -11.37
C VAL A 92 39.71 13.22 -10.31
N VAL A 93 40.97 13.45 -9.91
CA VAL A 93 41.65 12.61 -8.91
C VAL A 93 40.94 12.67 -7.55
N PHE A 94 40.51 13.86 -7.11
CA PHE A 94 39.87 14.03 -5.82
C PHE A 94 38.40 13.59 -5.81
N SER A 95 37.70 13.64 -6.95
CA SER A 95 36.30 13.19 -7.06
C SER A 95 36.12 11.75 -6.56
N ILE A 96 37.08 10.87 -6.81
CA ILE A 96 37.08 9.47 -6.33
C ILE A 96 37.05 9.41 -4.80
N VAL A 97 37.85 10.26 -4.14
CA VAL A 97 37.90 10.35 -2.67
C VAL A 97 36.57 10.84 -2.13
N THR A 98 36.02 11.90 -2.72
CA THR A 98 34.73 12.48 -2.32
C THR A 98 33.60 11.46 -2.49
N GLN A 99 33.43 10.88 -3.67
CA GLN A 99 32.32 9.96 -3.97
C GLN A 99 32.38 8.67 -3.12
N ARG A 100 33.57 8.09 -2.94
CA ARG A 100 33.73 6.91 -2.06
C ARG A 100 33.46 7.23 -0.60
N THR A 101 33.83 8.44 -0.15
CA THR A 101 33.56 8.88 1.22
C THR A 101 32.07 9.07 1.44
N VAL A 102 31.39 9.78 0.53
CA VAL A 102 29.93 9.98 0.58
C VAL A 102 29.20 8.64 0.59
N ALA A 103 29.53 7.73 -0.33
CA ALA A 103 28.94 6.39 -0.39
C ALA A 103 29.13 5.61 0.92
N ALA A 104 30.34 5.62 1.50
CA ALA A 104 30.62 4.92 2.74
C ALA A 104 29.84 5.48 3.95
N PHE A 105 29.67 6.80 4.05
CA PHE A 105 28.85 7.41 5.10
C PHE A 105 27.36 7.13 4.93
N THR A 106 26.86 7.14 3.69
CA THR A 106 25.47 6.78 3.37
C THR A 106 25.20 5.33 3.73
N GLU A 107 26.07 4.39 3.32
CA GLU A 107 25.99 2.97 3.68
C GLU A 107 26.01 2.77 5.19
N ARG A 108 26.97 3.41 5.89
CA ARG A 108 27.09 3.30 7.36
C ARG A 108 25.83 3.81 8.06
N THR A 109 25.25 4.90 7.58
CA THR A 109 24.00 5.45 8.15
C THR A 109 22.81 4.56 7.86
N PHE A 110 22.70 4.04 6.63
CA PHE A 110 21.66 3.10 6.25
C PHE A 110 21.70 1.82 7.09
N ALA A 111 22.90 1.24 7.27
CA ALA A 111 23.11 0.07 8.12
C ALA A 111 22.78 0.37 9.59
N HIS A 112 23.11 1.56 10.09
CA HIS A 112 22.77 1.98 11.47
C HIS A 112 21.26 2.11 11.66
N LEU A 113 20.54 2.71 10.71
CA LEU A 113 19.08 2.85 10.76
C LEU A 113 18.36 1.50 10.89
N HIS A 114 18.85 0.46 10.21
CA HIS A 114 18.29 -0.89 10.32
C HIS A 114 18.56 -1.58 11.66
N ARG A 115 19.57 -1.13 12.41
CA ARG A 115 19.88 -1.62 13.75
C ARG A 115 19.10 -0.89 14.84
N MET A 116 18.55 0.29 14.54
CA MET A 116 17.71 1.03 15.48
C MET A 116 16.32 0.38 15.61
N SER A 117 15.77 0.46 16.81
CA SER A 117 14.53 -0.15 17.28
C SER A 117 13.31 0.45 16.61
N ALA A 118 12.19 -0.28 16.72
CA ALA A 118 10.89 0.21 16.29
C ALA A 118 10.54 1.57 16.92
N ARG A 119 10.97 1.82 18.17
CA ARG A 119 10.76 3.09 18.87
C ARG A 119 11.40 4.29 18.17
N PHE A 120 12.59 4.11 17.58
CA PHE A 120 13.24 5.15 16.79
C PHE A 120 12.43 5.48 15.53
N HIS A 121 11.92 4.45 14.85
CA HIS A 121 11.17 4.57 13.59
C HIS A 121 9.74 5.07 13.78
N THR A 122 9.04 4.67 14.83
CA THR A 122 7.63 5.10 15.08
C THR A 122 7.53 6.59 15.46
N LYS A 123 8.58 7.17 16.05
CA LYS A 123 8.58 8.58 16.49
C LYS A 123 8.97 9.58 15.40
N ARG A 124 9.38 9.11 14.22
CA ARG A 124 9.91 9.96 13.14
C ARG A 124 9.21 9.67 11.82
N GLU A 125 8.94 10.72 11.07
CA GLU A 125 8.50 10.59 9.68
C GLU A 125 9.63 9.99 8.85
N THR A 126 9.40 8.83 8.22
CA THR A 126 10.39 8.16 7.36
C THR A 126 10.97 9.10 6.29
N GLY A 127 10.13 9.98 5.72
CA GLY A 127 10.57 10.98 4.75
C GLY A 127 11.56 12.00 5.32
N ALA A 128 11.44 12.38 6.60
CA ALA A 128 12.40 13.27 7.24
C ALA A 128 13.76 12.60 7.44
N ILE A 129 13.78 11.31 7.82
CA ILE A 129 15.02 10.53 7.94
C ILE A 129 15.73 10.42 6.60
N VAL A 130 15.01 10.07 5.53
CA VAL A 130 15.59 9.96 4.18
C VAL A 130 16.20 11.30 3.74
N ARG A 131 15.49 12.41 3.95
CA ARG A 131 16.00 13.76 3.65
C ARG A 131 17.26 14.09 4.45
N ASP A 132 17.29 13.79 5.75
CA ASP A 132 18.45 14.05 6.60
C ASP A 132 19.68 13.24 6.15
N VAL A 133 19.48 11.99 5.70
CA VAL A 133 20.56 11.16 5.13
C VAL A 133 21.06 11.72 3.80
N GLN A 134 20.15 12.05 2.87
CA GLN A 134 20.51 12.60 1.55
C GLN A 134 21.22 13.95 1.68
N LYS A 135 20.60 14.92 2.38
CA LYS A 135 21.21 16.25 2.57
C LYS A 135 22.51 16.17 3.37
N GLY A 136 22.63 15.23 4.32
CA GLY A 136 23.86 14.97 5.03
C GLY A 136 24.97 14.45 4.12
N ALA A 137 24.66 13.50 3.23
CA ALA A 137 25.58 12.96 2.23
C ALA A 137 26.06 14.05 1.25
N ASP A 138 25.15 14.87 0.73
CA ASP A 138 25.47 16.02 -0.13
C ASP A 138 26.35 17.04 0.63
N GLY A 139 26.02 17.31 1.89
CA GLY A 139 26.80 18.19 2.76
C GLY A 139 28.24 17.71 2.96
N ILE A 140 28.45 16.40 3.17
CA ILE A 140 29.79 15.79 3.26
C ILE A 140 30.56 16.04 1.96
N GLY A 141 29.94 15.77 0.82
CA GLY A 141 30.56 15.98 -0.50
C GLY A 141 30.99 17.42 -0.71
N PHE A 142 30.10 18.36 -0.37
CA PHE A 142 30.37 19.80 -0.46
C PHE A 142 31.53 20.24 0.46
N LEU A 143 31.54 19.83 1.72
CA LEU A 143 32.58 20.20 2.68
C LEU A 143 33.97 19.70 2.27
N LEU A 144 34.05 18.47 1.75
CA LEU A 144 35.30 17.93 1.21
C LEU A 144 35.78 18.74 0.00
N GLY A 145 34.87 19.07 -0.92
CA GLY A 145 35.16 19.84 -2.12
C GLY A 145 35.62 21.27 -1.83
N VAL A 146 34.90 21.99 -0.97
CA VAL A 146 35.21 23.40 -0.63
C VAL A 146 36.62 23.59 -0.10
N ALA A 147 37.08 22.68 0.77
CA ALA A 147 38.41 22.78 1.35
C ALA A 147 39.49 22.71 0.26
N LEU A 148 39.42 21.72 -0.63
CA LEU A 148 40.46 21.46 -1.63
C LEU A 148 40.31 22.27 -2.92
N PHE A 149 39.11 22.70 -3.28
CA PHE A 149 38.84 23.40 -4.54
C PHE A 149 38.71 24.90 -4.38
N THR A 150 38.43 25.39 -3.17
CA THR A 150 38.21 26.83 -2.95
C THR A 150 39.08 27.40 -1.85
N ILE A 151 38.93 26.96 -0.60
CA ILE A 151 39.58 27.64 0.54
C ILE A 151 41.11 27.52 0.48
N VAL A 152 41.65 26.30 0.42
CA VAL A 152 43.11 26.08 0.42
C VAL A 152 43.77 26.67 -0.84
N PRO A 153 43.26 26.44 -2.07
CA PRO A 153 43.85 27.04 -3.26
C PRO A 153 43.80 28.56 -3.27
N THR A 154 42.68 29.16 -2.81
CA THR A 154 42.54 30.63 -2.74
C THR A 154 43.49 31.21 -1.70
N ALA A 155 43.60 30.60 -0.52
CA ALA A 155 44.52 31.05 0.51
C ALA A 155 45.98 30.97 0.01
N PHE A 156 46.36 29.90 -0.67
CA PHE A 156 47.68 29.75 -1.29
C PHE A 156 47.94 30.82 -2.36
N GLU A 157 46.99 31.02 -3.27
CA GLU A 157 47.07 32.01 -4.36
C GLU A 157 47.21 33.44 -3.84
N ILE A 158 46.33 33.85 -2.90
CA ILE A 158 46.41 35.17 -2.27
C ILE A 158 47.74 35.34 -1.53
N SER A 159 48.17 34.33 -0.76
CA SER A 159 49.43 34.40 0.01
C SER A 159 50.64 34.54 -0.90
N ALA A 160 50.69 33.80 -2.00
CA ALA A 160 51.76 33.86 -2.99
C ALA A 160 51.80 35.24 -3.67
N ILE A 161 50.66 35.77 -4.10
CA ILE A 161 50.60 37.08 -4.76
C ILE A 161 51.00 38.20 -3.78
N VAL A 162 50.48 38.19 -2.54
CA VAL A 162 50.84 39.18 -1.52
C VAL A 162 52.35 39.12 -1.21
N ALA A 163 52.93 37.92 -1.10
CA ALA A 163 54.37 37.77 -0.89
C ALA A 163 55.20 38.35 -2.05
N ILE A 164 54.78 38.13 -3.30
CA ILE A 164 55.42 38.73 -4.49
C ILE A 164 55.30 40.27 -4.45
N MET A 165 54.12 40.79 -4.09
CA MET A 165 53.89 42.24 -4.06
C MET A 165 54.70 42.96 -2.97
N VAL A 166 54.78 42.38 -1.77
CA VAL A 166 55.55 42.94 -0.65
C VAL A 166 57.06 42.90 -0.91
N SER A 167 57.54 41.86 -1.60
CA SER A 167 58.98 41.70 -1.89
C SER A 167 59.46 42.53 -3.09
N SER A 168 58.59 42.79 -4.07
CA SER A 168 59.00 43.36 -5.35
C SER A 168 58.61 44.83 -5.55
N TYR A 169 57.72 45.40 -4.73
CA TYR A 169 57.17 46.76 -4.95
C TYR A 169 57.12 47.60 -3.67
N ALA A 170 56.93 48.91 -3.84
CA ALA A 170 56.81 49.87 -2.74
C ALA A 170 55.61 49.56 -1.82
N ARG A 171 55.75 49.92 -0.54
CA ARG A 171 54.73 49.67 0.51
C ARG A 171 53.38 50.31 0.20
N GLU A 172 53.36 51.38 -0.60
CA GLU A 172 52.15 52.09 -1.03
C GLU A 172 51.18 51.18 -1.79
N PHE A 173 51.67 50.31 -2.69
CA PHE A 173 50.84 49.33 -3.39
C PHE A 173 50.17 48.35 -2.42
N THR A 174 50.94 47.85 -1.46
CA THR A 174 50.44 46.91 -0.44
C THR A 174 49.38 47.58 0.44
N LEU A 175 49.55 48.86 0.79
CA LEU A 175 48.57 49.62 1.57
C LEU A 175 47.27 49.85 0.80
N VAL A 176 47.32 50.19 -0.49
CA VAL A 176 46.09 50.36 -1.31
C VAL A 176 45.37 49.02 -1.51
N ILE A 177 46.12 47.94 -1.74
CA ILE A 177 45.54 46.58 -1.77
C ILE A 177 44.87 46.32 -0.43
N PHE A 178 45.58 46.42 0.69
CA PHE A 178 45.04 46.17 2.03
C PHE A 178 43.78 47.01 2.32
N ALA A 179 43.80 48.31 2.01
CA ALA A 179 42.65 49.19 2.18
C ALA A 179 41.45 48.75 1.32
N THR A 180 41.69 48.37 0.06
CA THR A 180 40.64 47.83 -0.82
C THR A 180 40.03 46.55 -0.24
N PHE A 181 40.85 45.65 0.31
CA PHE A 181 40.40 44.41 0.95
C PHE A 181 39.58 44.68 2.21
N VAL A 182 40.01 45.61 3.07
CA VAL A 182 39.26 45.99 4.28
C VAL A 182 37.90 46.60 3.90
N CYS A 183 37.86 47.52 2.92
CA CYS A 183 36.62 48.11 2.42
C CYS A 183 35.69 47.05 1.82
N TYR A 184 36.24 46.12 1.01
CA TYR A 184 35.49 45.03 0.41
C TYR A 184 34.89 44.10 1.49
N ALA A 185 35.69 43.70 2.48
CA ALA A 185 35.27 42.82 3.56
C ALA A 185 34.18 43.48 4.44
N ALA A 186 34.36 44.75 4.80
CA ALA A 186 33.39 45.51 5.58
C ALA A 186 32.05 45.67 4.84
N TYR A 187 32.10 46.06 3.56
CA TYR A 187 30.91 46.18 2.72
C TYR A 187 30.18 44.83 2.60
N THR A 188 30.93 43.77 2.31
CA THR A 188 30.40 42.41 2.19
C THR A 188 29.75 41.94 3.48
N PHE A 189 30.37 42.16 4.63
CA PHE A 189 29.84 41.75 5.93
C PHE A 189 28.50 42.42 6.24
N VAL A 190 28.41 43.74 6.08
CA VAL A 190 27.20 44.52 6.39
C VAL A 190 26.03 44.09 5.51
N PHE A 191 26.25 44.03 4.19
CA PHE A 191 25.19 43.69 3.24
C PHE A 191 24.80 42.21 3.29
N THR A 192 25.76 41.31 3.56
CA THR A 192 25.47 39.89 3.78
C THR A 192 24.60 39.70 5.02
N ARG A 193 24.94 40.35 6.14
CA ARG A 193 24.14 40.28 7.38
C ARG A 193 22.71 40.79 7.16
N ARG A 194 22.53 41.84 6.37
CA ARG A 194 21.20 42.34 5.97
C ARG A 194 20.45 41.34 5.09
N ARG A 195 21.15 40.70 4.14
CA ARG A 195 20.57 39.69 3.22
C ARG A 195 20.06 38.45 3.94
N VAL A 196 20.69 38.04 5.05
CA VAL A 196 20.31 36.83 5.82
C VAL A 196 18.83 36.83 6.22
N ALA A 197 18.23 37.99 6.53
CA ALA A 197 16.81 38.08 6.86
C ALA A 197 15.90 37.64 5.69
N TYR A 198 16.20 38.11 4.47
CA TYR A 198 15.46 37.70 3.26
C TYR A 198 15.68 36.23 2.93
N GLN A 199 16.92 35.74 3.06
CA GLN A 199 17.22 34.32 2.84
C GLN A 199 16.45 33.42 3.80
N ARG A 200 16.33 33.78 5.08
CA ARG A 200 15.51 33.03 6.04
C ARG A 200 14.03 33.00 5.66
N ALA A 201 13.48 34.12 5.22
CA ALA A 201 12.09 34.19 4.76
C ALA A 201 11.84 33.27 3.54
N VAL A 202 12.77 33.26 2.57
CA VAL A 202 12.73 32.33 1.43
C VAL A 202 12.74 30.88 1.91
N ASN A 203 13.69 30.50 2.78
CA ASN A 203 13.82 29.11 3.25
C ASN A 203 12.55 28.63 4.00
N VAL A 204 11.89 29.50 4.78
CA VAL A 204 10.64 29.16 5.49
C VAL A 204 9.49 28.93 4.50
N LEU A 205 9.34 29.81 3.51
CA LEU A 205 8.27 29.70 2.51
C LEU A 205 8.47 28.51 1.57
N GLU A 206 9.73 28.21 1.23
CA GLU A 206 10.11 27.04 0.43
C GLU A 206 9.82 25.73 1.18
N ALA A 207 10.17 25.65 2.47
CA ALA A 207 9.79 24.50 3.29
C ALA A 207 8.26 24.35 3.42
N GLN A 208 7.52 25.46 3.48
CA GLN A 208 6.06 25.44 3.53
C GLN A 208 5.43 24.97 2.20
N SER A 209 5.98 25.38 1.05
CA SER A 209 5.51 24.90 -0.26
C SER A 209 5.81 23.41 -0.45
N ASP A 210 7.02 22.97 -0.12
CA ASP A 210 7.42 21.56 -0.22
C ASP A 210 6.56 20.68 0.68
N GLY A 211 6.31 21.14 1.92
CA GLY A 211 5.44 20.45 2.87
C GLY A 211 4.02 20.28 2.33
N ARG A 212 3.44 21.32 1.69
CA ARG A 212 2.10 21.24 1.09
C ARG A 212 2.03 20.33 -0.12
N LEU A 213 3.04 20.36 -0.98
CA LEU A 213 3.12 19.44 -2.13
C LEU A 213 3.12 17.99 -1.68
N VAL A 214 3.96 17.66 -0.69
CA VAL A 214 4.04 16.30 -0.14
C VAL A 214 2.72 15.90 0.53
N ASP A 215 2.14 16.77 1.36
CA ASP A 215 0.88 16.48 2.06
C ASP A 215 -0.29 16.26 1.09
N SER A 216 -0.42 17.10 0.05
CA SER A 216 -1.46 16.95 -0.96
C SER A 216 -1.30 15.67 -1.79
N LEU A 217 -0.08 15.31 -2.17
CA LEU A 217 0.17 14.09 -2.94
C LEU A 217 0.04 12.81 -2.10
N LEU A 218 0.42 12.83 -0.82
CA LEU A 218 0.19 11.71 0.11
C LEU A 218 -1.31 11.49 0.35
N ASN A 219 -2.11 12.54 0.28
CA ASN A 219 -3.57 12.50 0.42
C ASN A 219 -4.28 12.66 -0.93
N TYR A 220 -3.66 12.24 -2.04
CA TYR A 220 -4.21 12.39 -3.39
C TYR A 220 -5.62 11.82 -3.52
N ASP A 221 -5.86 10.63 -2.96
CA ASP A 221 -7.17 9.98 -2.99
C ASP A 221 -8.22 10.84 -2.29
N THR A 222 -7.90 11.42 -1.13
CA THR A 222 -8.79 12.36 -0.42
C THR A 222 -9.10 13.58 -1.30
N VAL A 223 -8.08 14.19 -1.92
CA VAL A 223 -8.28 15.35 -2.80
C VAL A 223 -9.24 14.98 -3.95
N LYS A 224 -9.10 13.77 -4.52
CA LYS A 224 -9.95 13.26 -5.59
C LYS A 224 -11.36 12.88 -5.13
N TYR A 225 -11.50 12.18 -4.01
CA TYR A 225 -12.78 11.78 -3.43
C TYR A 225 -13.66 12.98 -3.09
N PHE A 226 -13.04 14.10 -2.69
CA PHE A 226 -13.76 15.33 -2.39
C PHE A 226 -13.75 16.35 -3.55
N ALA A 227 -13.15 16.03 -4.71
CA ALA A 227 -13.04 16.92 -5.88
C ALA A 227 -12.53 18.33 -5.54
N THR A 228 -11.44 18.41 -4.74
CA THR A 228 -10.92 19.68 -4.18
C THR A 228 -9.60 20.16 -4.81
N GLU A 229 -9.26 19.70 -6.01
CA GLU A 229 -7.99 20.00 -6.70
C GLU A 229 -7.74 21.52 -6.84
N ASP A 230 -8.76 22.29 -7.21
CA ASP A 230 -8.66 23.75 -7.35
C ASP A 230 -8.42 24.45 -6.02
N THR A 231 -8.92 23.87 -4.92
CA THR A 231 -8.72 24.41 -3.57
C THR A 231 -7.28 24.22 -3.12
N GLU A 232 -6.72 23.02 -3.30
CA GLU A 232 -5.31 22.75 -2.98
C GLU A 232 -4.36 23.55 -3.88
N THR A 233 -4.69 23.70 -5.17
CA THR A 233 -3.93 24.56 -6.09
C THR A 233 -3.92 26.02 -5.62
N ARG A 234 -5.07 26.58 -5.22
CA ARG A 234 -5.15 27.95 -4.67
C ARG A 234 -4.38 28.11 -3.36
N ARG A 235 -4.44 27.11 -2.48
CA ARG A 235 -3.67 27.12 -1.22
C ARG A 235 -2.17 27.14 -1.52
N LEU A 236 -1.68 26.33 -2.46
CA LEU A 236 -0.28 26.35 -2.85
C LEU A 236 0.11 27.70 -3.46
N ASN A 237 -0.70 28.23 -4.39
CA ASN A 237 -0.45 29.53 -5.03
C ASN A 237 -0.31 30.68 -4.02
N ALA A 238 -1.12 30.71 -2.96
CA ALA A 238 -1.02 31.73 -1.91
C ALA A 238 0.32 31.72 -1.15
N VAL A 239 1.00 30.56 -1.08
CA VAL A 239 2.36 30.44 -0.52
C VAL A 239 3.39 30.84 -1.57
N LEU A 240 3.20 30.40 -2.82
CA LEU A 240 4.10 30.69 -3.93
C LEU A 240 4.18 32.20 -4.22
N GLU A 241 3.08 32.96 -4.13
CA GLU A 241 3.10 34.42 -4.29
C GLU A 241 4.01 35.09 -3.25
N LYS A 242 3.89 34.70 -1.97
CA LYS A 242 4.76 35.19 -0.90
C LYS A 242 6.21 34.78 -1.16
N TRP A 243 6.42 33.54 -1.64
CA TRP A 243 7.74 33.03 -1.98
C TRP A 243 8.37 33.84 -3.12
N VAL A 244 7.63 34.18 -4.18
CA VAL A 244 8.10 35.04 -5.28
C VAL A 244 8.54 36.41 -4.75
N HIS A 245 7.74 37.06 -3.89
CA HIS A 245 8.11 38.33 -3.27
C HIS A 245 9.37 38.24 -2.40
N ALA A 246 9.47 37.20 -1.56
CA ALA A 246 10.65 36.98 -0.72
C ALA A 246 11.90 36.69 -1.57
N ARG A 247 11.76 35.87 -2.63
CA ARG A 247 12.84 35.47 -3.53
C ARG A 247 13.35 36.66 -4.35
N THR A 248 12.45 37.49 -4.87
CA THR A 248 12.83 38.72 -5.58
C THR A 248 13.49 39.75 -4.65
N ALA A 249 13.02 39.91 -3.41
CA ALA A 249 13.69 40.76 -2.41
C ALA A 249 15.11 40.24 -2.10
N ASN A 250 15.27 38.93 -1.92
CA ASN A 250 16.57 38.28 -1.72
C ASN A 250 17.50 38.46 -2.93
N GLN A 251 16.96 38.37 -4.15
CA GLN A 251 17.71 38.60 -5.38
C GLN A 251 18.17 40.05 -5.51
N ARG A 252 17.29 41.03 -5.23
CA ARG A 252 17.65 42.46 -5.21
C ARG A 252 18.76 42.74 -4.20
N ALA A 253 18.69 42.15 -3.01
CA ALA A 253 19.73 42.27 -1.99
C ALA A 253 21.07 41.65 -2.45
N LEU A 254 21.04 40.53 -3.16
CA LEU A 254 22.24 39.91 -3.75
C LEU A 254 22.84 40.80 -4.86
N THR A 255 22.02 41.33 -5.75
CA THR A 255 22.46 42.23 -6.81
C THR A 255 23.09 43.51 -6.23
N ALA A 256 22.48 44.11 -5.22
CA ALA A 256 23.06 45.29 -4.55
C ALA A 256 24.43 44.99 -3.93
N LEU A 257 24.59 43.81 -3.30
CA LEU A 257 25.87 43.35 -2.79
C LEU A 257 26.92 43.23 -3.91
N HIS A 258 26.61 42.54 -5.02
CA HIS A 258 27.54 42.37 -6.14
C HIS A 258 27.93 43.69 -6.80
N VAL A 259 26.96 44.61 -7.00
CA VAL A 259 27.23 45.93 -7.60
C VAL A 259 28.19 46.73 -6.71
N GLY A 260 27.95 46.76 -5.39
CA GLY A 260 28.83 47.47 -4.47
C GLY A 260 30.22 46.83 -4.35
N GLN A 261 30.31 45.50 -4.34
CA GLN A 261 31.59 44.78 -4.40
C GLN A 261 32.39 45.13 -5.67
N SER A 262 31.73 45.10 -6.84
CA SER A 262 32.35 45.50 -8.10
C SER A 262 32.80 46.95 -8.10
N ALA A 263 32.04 47.87 -7.49
CA ALA A 263 32.43 49.27 -7.35
C ALA A 263 33.68 49.44 -6.47
N VAL A 264 33.77 48.73 -5.34
CA VAL A 264 34.97 48.74 -4.47
C VAL A 264 36.20 48.20 -5.21
N ILE A 265 36.04 47.09 -5.94
CA ILE A 265 37.13 46.51 -6.75
C ILE A 265 37.57 47.48 -7.84
N ALA A 266 36.63 48.07 -8.59
CA ALA A 266 36.95 49.01 -9.66
C ALA A 266 37.69 50.25 -9.15
N LEU A 267 37.28 50.79 -7.99
CA LEU A 267 37.98 51.90 -7.33
C LEU A 267 39.39 51.50 -6.87
N GLY A 268 39.56 50.29 -6.32
CA GLY A 268 40.86 49.75 -5.94
C GLY A 268 41.81 49.56 -7.12
N ILE A 269 41.31 48.98 -8.22
CA ILE A 269 42.04 48.85 -9.49
C ILE A 269 42.43 50.23 -10.01
N ALA A 270 41.50 51.19 -10.05
CA ALA A 270 41.80 52.55 -10.52
C ALA A 270 42.89 53.22 -9.66
N ALA A 271 42.82 53.12 -8.34
CA ALA A 271 43.82 53.69 -7.43
C ALA A 271 45.21 53.07 -7.66
N ILE A 272 45.29 51.74 -7.77
CA ILE A 272 46.55 51.03 -8.02
C ILE A 272 47.10 51.30 -9.40
N MET A 273 46.26 51.39 -10.42
CA MET A 273 46.66 51.72 -11.79
C MET A 273 47.16 53.16 -11.91
N LEU A 274 46.53 54.12 -11.22
CA LEU A 274 47.03 55.50 -11.16
C LEU A 274 48.39 55.58 -10.45
N LEU A 275 48.56 54.86 -9.33
CA LEU A 275 49.82 54.77 -8.60
C LEU A 275 50.93 54.13 -9.46
N ALA A 276 50.63 53.01 -10.11
CA ALA A 276 51.55 52.33 -11.02
C ALA A 276 51.92 53.22 -12.22
N ALA A 277 50.95 53.90 -12.83
CA ALA A 277 51.21 54.81 -13.94
C ALA A 277 52.15 55.96 -13.53
N GLN A 278 51.94 56.55 -12.34
CA GLN A 278 52.84 57.56 -11.79
C GLN A 278 54.27 57.02 -11.61
N HIS A 279 54.43 55.81 -11.07
CA HIS A 279 55.74 55.19 -10.88
C HIS A 279 56.42 54.82 -12.22
N VAL A 280 55.64 54.47 -13.26
CA VAL A 280 56.14 54.28 -14.62
C VAL A 280 56.60 55.60 -15.24
N MET A 281 55.85 56.69 -15.07
CA MET A 281 56.22 58.03 -15.56
C MET A 281 57.53 58.53 -14.93
N VAL A 282 57.75 58.23 -13.65
CA VAL A 282 58.99 58.57 -12.91
C VAL A 282 60.11 57.52 -13.12
N ARG A 283 59.90 56.53 -14.00
CA ARG A 283 60.84 55.44 -14.35
C ARG A 283 61.26 54.55 -13.17
N GLN A 284 60.42 54.42 -12.16
CA GLN A 284 60.60 53.48 -11.05
C GLN A 284 60.01 52.09 -11.33
N MET A 285 59.11 51.99 -12.31
CA MET A 285 58.46 50.75 -12.77
C MET A 285 58.45 50.68 -14.30
N SER A 286 58.41 49.47 -14.87
CA SER A 286 58.25 49.24 -16.31
C SER A 286 56.77 49.20 -16.74
N VAL A 287 56.52 49.21 -18.06
CA VAL A 287 55.15 49.00 -18.58
C VAL A 287 54.67 47.57 -18.28
N GLY A 288 55.57 46.59 -18.26
CA GLY A 288 55.25 45.23 -17.82
C GLY A 288 54.88 45.15 -16.33
N ASP A 289 55.49 45.97 -15.46
CA ASP A 289 55.10 46.07 -14.04
C ASP A 289 53.66 46.54 -13.87
N LEU A 290 53.21 47.52 -14.66
CA LEU A 290 51.83 47.99 -14.66
C LEU A 290 50.86 46.85 -14.99
N ILE A 291 51.16 46.05 -16.01
CA ILE A 291 50.33 44.90 -16.41
C ILE A 291 50.34 43.80 -15.36
N LEU A 292 51.49 43.53 -14.74
CA LEU A 292 51.63 42.54 -13.66
C LEU A 292 50.75 42.90 -12.45
N VAL A 293 50.85 44.14 -11.98
CA VAL A 293 50.07 44.64 -10.85
C VAL A 293 48.57 44.59 -11.18
N ASN A 294 48.17 44.96 -12.40
CA ASN A 294 46.78 44.86 -12.86
C ASN A 294 46.28 43.40 -12.89
N ALA A 295 47.08 42.48 -13.39
CA ALA A 295 46.73 41.06 -13.43
C ALA A 295 46.55 40.48 -12.02
N TYR A 296 47.48 40.79 -11.12
CA TYR A 296 47.43 40.32 -9.74
C TYR A 296 46.26 40.88 -8.95
N ILE A 297 45.94 42.18 -9.07
CA ILE A 297 44.78 42.72 -8.35
C ILE A 297 43.47 42.05 -8.80
N ILE A 298 43.29 41.82 -10.11
CA ILE A 298 42.12 41.12 -10.64
C ILE A 298 42.08 39.67 -10.10
N GLN A 299 43.22 38.99 -10.06
CA GLN A 299 43.35 37.62 -9.59
C GLN A 299 43.06 37.47 -8.09
N ILE A 300 43.47 38.41 -7.23
CA ILE A 300 43.15 38.35 -5.80
C ILE A 300 41.67 38.71 -5.56
N CYS A 301 41.09 39.61 -6.36
CA CYS A 301 39.70 40.05 -6.19
C CYS A 301 38.66 39.01 -6.67
N MET A 302 38.94 38.26 -7.74
CA MET A 302 37.96 37.35 -8.34
C MET A 302 37.45 36.24 -7.38
N PRO A 303 38.31 35.51 -6.63
CA PRO A 303 37.86 34.48 -5.69
C PRO A 303 37.02 34.99 -4.52
N LEU A 304 37.14 36.27 -4.16
CA LEU A 304 36.41 36.87 -3.03
C LEU A 304 34.90 36.89 -3.25
N ASN A 305 34.46 37.03 -4.49
CA ASN A 305 33.03 37.03 -4.83
C ASN A 305 32.37 35.69 -4.47
N THR A 306 33.12 34.59 -4.56
CA THR A 306 32.63 33.24 -4.28
C THR A 306 32.70 32.88 -2.79
N LEU A 307 33.60 33.49 -2.02
CA LEU A 307 33.80 33.21 -0.59
C LEU A 307 32.54 33.44 0.25
N GLY A 308 31.73 34.47 -0.07
CA GLY A 308 30.47 34.74 0.63
C GLY A 308 29.42 33.65 0.41
N PHE A 309 29.40 33.02 -0.77
CA PHE A 309 28.57 31.85 -1.05
C PHE A 309 29.10 30.63 -0.30
N VAL A 310 30.41 30.35 -0.43
CA VAL A 310 31.08 29.22 0.23
C VAL A 310 30.85 29.23 1.74
N PHE A 311 30.94 30.40 2.39
CA PHE A 311 30.71 30.50 3.84
C PHE A 311 29.29 30.08 4.22
N ARG A 312 28.26 30.54 3.50
CA ARG A 312 26.87 30.15 3.81
C ARG A 312 26.63 28.67 3.53
N GLU A 313 27.05 28.20 2.37
CA GLU A 313 26.85 26.82 1.94
C GLU A 313 27.61 25.85 2.85
N THR A 314 28.79 26.23 3.36
CA THR A 314 29.55 25.45 4.37
C THR A 314 28.78 25.35 5.67
N ASN A 315 28.15 26.44 6.13
CA ASN A 315 27.32 26.40 7.34
C ASN A 315 26.08 25.53 7.14
N ASP A 316 25.39 25.66 6.01
CA ASP A 316 24.20 24.85 5.70
C ASP A 316 24.56 23.35 5.56
N ALA A 317 25.66 23.05 4.86
CA ALA A 317 26.22 21.70 4.76
C ALA A 317 26.57 21.15 6.15
N MET A 318 27.25 21.92 7.00
CA MET A 318 27.56 21.50 8.37
C MET A 318 26.30 21.16 9.17
N VAL A 319 25.23 21.96 9.09
CA VAL A 319 23.95 21.65 9.77
C VAL A 319 23.34 20.34 9.25
N ASN A 320 23.40 20.09 7.94
CA ASN A 320 22.89 18.84 7.37
C ASN A 320 23.74 17.63 7.80
N VAL A 321 25.06 17.76 7.80
CA VAL A 321 25.98 16.73 8.31
C VAL A 321 25.75 16.48 9.79
N GLU A 322 25.52 17.52 10.60
CA GLU A 322 25.17 17.38 12.02
C GLU A 322 23.90 16.56 12.22
N ARG A 323 22.86 16.74 11.41
CA ARG A 323 21.62 15.95 11.49
C ARG A 323 21.85 14.47 11.17
N MET A 324 22.59 14.18 10.09
CA MET A 324 22.98 12.81 9.75
C MET A 324 23.86 12.17 10.83
N PHE A 325 24.83 12.91 11.38
CA PHE A 325 25.66 12.42 12.47
C PHE A 325 24.89 12.27 13.78
N ALA A 326 23.86 13.07 14.04
CA ALA A 326 22.97 12.85 15.18
C ALA A 326 22.27 11.49 15.08
N ILE A 327 21.89 11.04 13.88
CA ILE A 327 21.37 9.68 13.64
C ILE A 327 22.47 8.65 13.95
N LEU A 328 23.66 8.80 13.36
CA LEU A 328 24.80 7.87 13.57
C LEU A 328 25.28 7.81 15.03
N CYS A 329 25.13 8.89 15.79
CA CYS A 329 25.51 8.97 17.20
C CYS A 329 24.39 8.55 18.14
N THR A 330 23.16 8.34 17.64
CA THR A 330 22.07 7.83 18.46
C THR A 330 22.45 6.41 18.89
N GLN A 331 22.59 6.23 20.20
CA GLN A 331 22.84 4.93 20.80
C GLN A 331 21.51 4.20 20.95
N GLY A 332 21.47 2.98 20.41
CA GLY A 332 20.38 2.06 20.67
C GLY A 332 20.41 1.57 22.12
N ARG A 333 19.25 1.22 22.68
CA ARG A 333 19.11 0.58 23.98
C ARG A 333 19.58 -0.87 23.91
N VAL A 334 20.47 -1.25 24.83
CA VAL A 334 20.93 -2.64 24.96
C VAL A 334 19.73 -3.54 25.31
N GLY A 335 19.65 -4.69 24.65
CA GLY A 335 18.55 -5.64 24.74
C GLY A 335 17.32 -5.28 23.90
N GLU A 336 17.19 -4.07 23.35
CA GLU A 336 16.11 -3.69 22.40
C GLU A 336 16.70 -3.47 21.00
N ASP A 337 17.61 -2.51 20.85
CA ASP A 337 18.29 -2.16 19.60
C ASP A 337 19.57 -3.00 19.37
N ILE A 338 20.33 -3.24 20.43
CA ILE A 338 21.65 -3.90 20.39
C ILE A 338 21.59 -5.16 21.23
N ASP A 339 22.14 -6.27 20.74
CA ASP A 339 22.25 -7.50 21.54
C ASP A 339 23.16 -7.28 22.75
N GLU A 340 22.88 -7.99 23.86
CA GLU A 340 23.79 -8.03 24.99
C GLU A 340 25.15 -8.62 24.57
N ALA A 341 26.24 -8.16 25.18
CA ALA A 341 27.58 -8.61 24.80
C ALA A 341 27.77 -10.13 24.96
N ALA A 342 27.03 -10.77 25.86
CA ALA A 342 27.05 -12.21 26.12
C ALA A 342 25.94 -12.99 25.39
N ALA A 343 25.17 -12.34 24.51
CA ALA A 343 24.00 -12.95 23.89
C ALA A 343 24.36 -14.15 23.01
N GLN A 344 23.70 -15.29 23.26
CA GLN A 344 23.89 -16.52 22.51
C GLN A 344 22.79 -16.69 21.43
N PRO A 345 23.04 -17.43 20.34
CA PRO A 345 21.98 -17.81 19.42
C PRO A 345 20.90 -18.62 20.12
N LEU A 346 19.63 -18.25 19.93
CA LEU A 346 18.47 -18.96 20.45
C LEU A 346 18.44 -20.39 19.92
N LYS A 347 18.33 -21.37 20.82
CA LYS A 347 18.15 -22.78 20.47
C LYS A 347 16.70 -23.19 20.70
N VAL A 348 15.94 -23.40 19.63
CA VAL A 348 14.55 -23.82 19.72
C VAL A 348 14.44 -25.33 19.53
N SER A 349 13.98 -26.03 20.57
CA SER A 349 13.74 -27.48 20.56
C SER A 349 12.25 -27.76 20.38
N ALA A 350 11.43 -27.37 21.36
CA ALA A 350 9.99 -27.60 21.38
C ALA A 350 9.19 -26.38 20.92
N GLY A 351 9.72 -25.16 21.12
CA GLY A 351 9.05 -23.91 20.77
C GLY A 351 7.99 -23.48 21.78
N GLN A 352 8.15 -23.80 23.07
CA GLN A 352 7.30 -23.28 24.13
C GLN A 352 7.56 -21.79 24.32
N ILE A 353 6.51 -20.98 24.49
CA ILE A 353 6.61 -19.55 24.80
C ILE A 353 6.01 -19.30 26.18
N SER A 354 6.71 -18.55 27.03
CA SER A 354 6.15 -18.02 28.28
C SER A 354 6.23 -16.50 28.32
N PHE A 355 5.13 -15.88 28.74
CA PHE A 355 5.10 -14.50 29.22
C PHE A 355 4.96 -14.60 30.74
N GLU A 356 5.91 -14.03 31.49
CA GLU A 356 6.01 -14.13 32.95
C GLU A 356 5.86 -12.74 33.55
N HIS A 357 4.69 -12.43 34.11
CA HIS A 357 4.38 -11.15 34.78
C HIS A 357 4.78 -9.89 33.98
N VAL A 358 4.41 -9.84 32.70
CA VAL A 358 4.87 -8.81 31.76
C VAL A 358 4.08 -7.51 31.88
N ASP A 359 4.77 -6.43 32.22
CA ASP A 359 4.27 -5.05 32.11
C ASP A 359 4.92 -4.32 30.95
N PHE A 360 4.15 -3.53 30.19
CA PHE A 360 4.71 -2.77 29.07
C PHE A 360 3.94 -1.49 28.73
N GLY A 361 4.66 -0.43 28.36
CA GLY A 361 4.12 0.79 27.74
C GLY A 361 5.04 1.37 26.67
N TYR A 362 4.46 1.90 25.57
CA TYR A 362 5.23 2.61 24.53
C TYR A 362 5.78 3.95 25.02
N ASP A 363 5.17 4.56 26.03
CA ASP A 363 5.67 5.76 26.70
C ASP A 363 5.50 5.55 28.22
N PRO A 364 6.43 6.03 29.07
CA PRO A 364 6.29 5.93 30.53
C PRO A 364 4.95 6.47 31.06
N ALA A 365 4.34 7.43 30.37
CA ALA A 365 3.06 8.01 30.77
C ALA A 365 1.85 7.11 30.52
N ARG A 366 1.97 6.08 29.66
CA ARG A 366 0.86 5.20 29.28
C ARG A 366 1.29 3.73 29.21
N GLN A 367 0.97 3.00 30.27
CA GLN A 367 1.07 1.55 30.29
C GLN A 367 -0.04 0.93 29.40
N ILE A 368 0.30 -0.16 28.71
CA ILE A 368 -0.53 -0.86 27.73
C ILE A 368 -0.79 -2.30 28.14
N LEU A 369 0.22 -2.98 28.70
CA LEU A 369 0.10 -4.32 29.25
C LEU A 369 0.34 -4.28 30.75
N HIS A 370 -0.49 -5.01 31.50
CA HIS A 370 -0.49 -5.05 32.95
C HIS A 370 -0.43 -6.51 33.41
N ASP A 371 0.69 -6.90 34.02
CA ASP A 371 0.89 -8.23 34.62
C ASP A 371 0.41 -9.38 33.71
N VAL A 372 0.86 -9.39 32.46
CA VAL A 372 0.46 -10.42 31.49
C VAL A 372 1.25 -11.69 31.73
N ASP A 373 0.54 -12.77 32.04
CA ASP A 373 1.10 -14.09 32.33
C ASP A 373 0.35 -15.19 31.56
N PHE A 374 1.07 -15.95 30.72
CA PHE A 374 0.52 -17.12 30.01
C PHE A 374 1.61 -17.98 29.35
N HIS A 375 1.22 -19.19 28.93
CA HIS A 375 2.06 -20.12 28.17
C HIS A 375 1.44 -20.48 26.81
N ALA A 376 2.26 -20.49 25.75
CA ALA A 376 1.94 -21.15 24.49
C ALA A 376 2.70 -22.48 24.42
N TYR A 377 1.96 -23.59 24.42
CA TYR A 377 2.55 -24.92 24.50
C TYR A 377 3.11 -25.41 23.15
N PRO A 378 4.17 -26.23 23.15
CA PRO A 378 4.76 -26.81 21.95
C PRO A 378 3.75 -27.48 21.01
N GLY A 379 3.76 -27.09 19.73
CA GLY A 379 2.91 -27.70 18.70
C GLY A 379 1.41 -27.44 18.87
N LYS A 380 1.03 -26.54 19.78
CA LYS A 380 -0.35 -26.14 20.08
C LYS A 380 -0.65 -24.75 19.55
N THR A 381 -1.92 -24.50 19.28
CA THR A 381 -2.43 -23.22 18.81
C THR A 381 -3.02 -22.43 19.97
N LEU A 382 -2.41 -21.30 20.30
CA LEU A 382 -2.92 -20.31 21.24
C LEU A 382 -3.62 -19.19 20.47
N ALA A 383 -4.91 -19.03 20.68
CA ALA A 383 -5.66 -17.88 20.18
C ALA A 383 -5.65 -16.74 21.19
N VAL A 384 -5.47 -15.50 20.72
CA VAL A 384 -5.56 -14.28 21.52
C VAL A 384 -6.73 -13.44 21.00
N VAL A 385 -7.72 -13.22 21.86
CA VAL A 385 -8.96 -12.50 21.54
C VAL A 385 -9.21 -11.35 22.50
N GLY A 386 -9.97 -10.35 22.06
CA GLY A 386 -10.29 -9.18 22.87
C GLY A 386 -10.62 -7.96 22.02
N GLY A 387 -11.25 -6.95 22.63
CA GLY A 387 -11.63 -5.71 21.95
C GLY A 387 -10.45 -4.95 21.33
N SER A 388 -10.74 -3.96 20.48
CA SER A 388 -9.70 -3.06 19.95
C SER A 388 -8.98 -2.34 21.10
N GLY A 389 -7.65 -2.23 21.01
CA GLY A 389 -6.84 -1.61 22.06
C GLY A 389 -6.57 -2.46 23.31
N SER A 390 -6.98 -3.73 23.34
CA SER A 390 -6.70 -4.67 24.45
C SER A 390 -5.22 -5.08 24.60
N GLY A 391 -4.37 -4.80 23.60
CA GLY A 391 -2.93 -5.07 23.66
C GLY A 391 -2.43 -6.26 22.83
N LYS A 392 -3.30 -6.94 22.08
CA LYS A 392 -2.95 -8.15 21.27
C LYS A 392 -1.74 -7.96 20.36
N SER A 393 -1.74 -6.95 19.49
CA SER A 393 -0.62 -6.67 18.58
C SER A 393 0.66 -6.25 19.33
N THR A 394 0.54 -5.78 20.57
CA THR A 394 1.70 -5.46 21.42
C THR A 394 2.41 -6.73 21.88
N LEU A 395 1.68 -7.82 22.17
CA LEU A 395 2.29 -9.12 22.50
C LEU A 395 3.21 -9.61 21.38
N VAL A 396 2.76 -9.50 20.13
CA VAL A 396 3.55 -9.91 18.96
C VAL A 396 4.79 -9.04 18.81
N LYS A 397 4.67 -7.73 18.98
CA LYS A 397 5.82 -6.81 18.92
C LYS A 397 6.85 -7.12 20.01
N LEU A 398 6.42 -7.51 21.21
CA LEU A 398 7.32 -7.93 22.29
C LEU A 398 7.97 -9.29 22.00
N LEU A 399 7.22 -10.27 21.48
CA LEU A 399 7.74 -11.58 21.11
C LEU A 399 8.83 -11.50 20.02
N PHE A 400 8.68 -10.59 19.05
CA PHE A 400 9.72 -10.29 18.04
C PHE A 400 10.88 -9.43 18.56
N ARG A 401 10.85 -9.07 19.85
CA ARG A 401 11.78 -8.16 20.51
C ARG A 401 11.97 -6.86 19.73
N LEU A 402 10.85 -6.29 19.26
CA LEU A 402 10.81 -4.93 18.71
C LEU A 402 10.79 -3.89 19.83
N TYR A 403 10.36 -4.31 21.01
CA TYR A 403 10.39 -3.59 22.27
C TYR A 403 10.79 -4.57 23.38
N GLN A 404 11.38 -4.06 24.46
CA GLN A 404 11.53 -4.83 25.70
C GLN A 404 10.39 -4.54 26.68
N PRO A 405 9.96 -5.55 27.46
CA PRO A 405 9.02 -5.33 28.55
C PRO A 405 9.63 -4.40 29.61
N ASN A 406 8.77 -3.65 30.31
CA ASN A 406 9.19 -2.78 31.42
C ASN A 406 9.46 -3.58 32.70
N HIS A 407 8.69 -4.65 32.91
CA HIS A 407 8.82 -5.61 34.00
C HIS A 407 8.42 -7.00 33.50
N GLY A 408 8.85 -8.06 34.18
CA GLY A 408 8.64 -9.44 33.76
C GLY A 408 9.63 -9.91 32.68
N ALA A 409 9.40 -11.11 32.16
CA ALA A 409 10.25 -11.74 31.15
C ALA A 409 9.43 -12.47 30.09
N ILE A 410 10.00 -12.61 28.89
CA ILE A 410 9.44 -13.45 27.82
C ILE A 410 10.48 -14.50 27.49
N ARG A 411 10.09 -15.77 27.49
CA ARG A 411 11.02 -16.88 27.22
C ARG A 411 10.56 -17.75 26.07
N VAL A 412 11.53 -18.30 25.35
CA VAL A 412 11.33 -19.37 24.37
C VAL A 412 12.14 -20.59 24.82
N ASP A 413 11.48 -21.72 25.06
CA ASP A 413 12.09 -22.93 25.64
C ASP A 413 12.93 -22.63 26.90
N GLY A 414 12.43 -21.75 27.77
CA GLY A 414 13.09 -21.31 29.01
C GLY A 414 14.21 -20.27 28.84
N GLN A 415 14.63 -19.97 27.62
CA GLN A 415 15.63 -18.92 27.33
C GLN A 415 14.97 -17.55 27.24
N ASP A 416 15.42 -16.59 28.04
CA ASP A 416 14.96 -15.20 27.97
C ASP A 416 15.31 -14.57 26.61
N ILE A 417 14.30 -14.04 25.90
CA ILE A 417 14.50 -13.45 24.57
C ILE A 417 15.36 -12.18 24.61
N GLY A 418 15.47 -11.52 25.78
CA GLY A 418 16.37 -10.40 26.02
C GLY A 418 17.85 -10.77 25.98
N GLN A 419 18.17 -12.04 26.29
CA GLN A 419 19.55 -12.55 26.44
C GLN A 419 20.05 -13.36 25.23
N VAL A 420 19.26 -13.49 24.17
CA VAL A 420 19.66 -14.18 22.93
C VAL A 420 19.91 -13.19 21.79
N THR A 421 20.52 -13.63 20.69
CA THR A 421 20.69 -12.72 19.53
C THR A 421 19.36 -12.43 18.83
N GLN A 422 19.10 -11.17 18.46
CA GLN A 422 17.88 -10.79 17.73
C GLN A 422 17.71 -11.56 16.43
N LYS A 423 18.82 -11.79 15.72
CA LYS A 423 18.82 -12.52 14.46
C LYS A 423 18.27 -13.93 14.64
N SER A 424 18.82 -14.71 15.59
CA SER A 424 18.35 -16.08 15.85
C SER A 424 16.90 -16.14 16.33
N LEU A 425 16.46 -15.17 17.15
CA LEU A 425 15.08 -15.09 17.61
C LEU A 425 14.12 -14.88 16.45
N ARG A 426 14.41 -13.87 15.62
CA ARG A 426 13.57 -13.52 14.47
C ARG A 426 13.62 -14.57 13.37
N GLU A 427 14.73 -15.31 13.21
CA GLU A 427 14.80 -16.46 12.29
C GLU A 427 13.91 -17.62 12.76
N ALA A 428 13.80 -17.85 14.06
CA ALA A 428 12.99 -18.94 14.63
C ALA A 428 11.47 -18.70 14.59
N ILE A 429 11.03 -17.45 14.39
CA ILE A 429 9.61 -17.05 14.45
C ILE A 429 9.14 -16.56 13.06
N GLY A 430 8.08 -17.14 12.50
CA GLY A 430 7.38 -16.60 11.34
C GLY A 430 6.18 -15.75 11.72
N ILE A 431 5.79 -14.86 10.80
CA ILE A 431 4.60 -14.05 10.95
C ILE A 431 3.86 -13.91 9.63
N VAL A 432 2.53 -13.99 9.69
CA VAL A 432 1.62 -13.51 8.66
C VAL A 432 0.91 -12.28 9.25
N PRO A 433 1.33 -11.05 8.89
CA PRO A 433 0.81 -9.83 9.49
C PRO A 433 -0.58 -9.47 8.94
N GLN A 434 -1.31 -8.62 9.67
CA GLN A 434 -2.57 -8.02 9.24
C GLN A 434 -2.37 -7.21 7.95
N ASP A 435 -1.49 -6.21 8.01
CA ASP A 435 -1.12 -5.40 6.86
C ASP A 435 0.11 -5.99 6.16
N THR A 436 -0.11 -6.80 5.13
CA THR A 436 1.00 -7.30 4.32
C THR A 436 1.56 -6.20 3.41
N VAL A 437 2.70 -5.64 3.80
CA VAL A 437 3.47 -4.72 2.95
C VAL A 437 4.44 -5.51 2.07
N LEU A 438 4.45 -5.16 0.78
CA LEU A 438 5.35 -5.72 -0.23
C LEU A 438 6.36 -4.67 -0.69
N PHE A 439 7.57 -5.13 -1.03
CA PHE A 439 8.55 -4.29 -1.71
C PHE A 439 8.10 -4.06 -3.15
N ASN A 440 8.42 -2.89 -3.73
CA ASN A 440 8.17 -2.57 -5.15
C ASN A 440 9.11 -3.34 -6.09
N GLU A 441 9.03 -4.66 -5.99
CA GLU A 441 9.87 -5.67 -6.63
C GLU A 441 8.98 -6.78 -7.19
N THR A 442 9.60 -7.81 -7.77
CA THR A 442 8.88 -8.96 -8.34
C THR A 442 8.14 -9.77 -7.27
N ILE A 443 7.12 -10.54 -7.68
CA ILE A 443 6.46 -11.52 -6.80
C ILE A 443 7.49 -12.51 -6.24
N ALA A 444 8.40 -13.01 -7.07
CA ALA A 444 9.45 -13.93 -6.63
C ALA A 444 10.38 -13.33 -5.58
N TYR A 445 10.81 -12.08 -5.75
CA TYR A 445 11.62 -11.38 -4.75
C TYR A 445 10.87 -11.28 -3.42
N ASN A 446 9.60 -10.88 -3.48
CA ASN A 446 8.77 -10.74 -2.30
C ASN A 446 8.60 -12.07 -1.56
N ILE A 447 8.40 -13.20 -2.26
CA ILE A 447 8.34 -14.53 -1.62
C ILE A 447 9.71 -14.93 -1.06
N ALA A 448 10.78 -14.78 -1.85
CA ALA A 448 12.16 -15.11 -1.46
C ALA A 448 12.66 -14.32 -0.24
N TYR A 449 12.06 -13.16 0.05
CA TYR A 449 12.35 -12.36 1.24
C TYR A 449 12.17 -13.14 2.56
N GLY A 450 11.32 -14.18 2.58
CA GLY A 450 11.16 -15.05 3.75
C GLY A 450 12.43 -15.84 4.11
N ARG A 451 13.29 -16.14 3.13
CA ARG A 451 14.56 -16.85 3.32
C ARG A 451 15.60 -16.40 2.28
N PRO A 452 16.51 -15.46 2.65
CA PRO A 452 17.58 -15.02 1.76
C PRO A 452 18.41 -16.21 1.23
N GLY A 453 18.67 -16.24 -0.08
CA GLY A 453 19.38 -17.33 -0.74
C GLY A 453 18.49 -18.51 -1.18
N ALA A 454 17.16 -18.44 -1.01
CA ALA A 454 16.24 -19.43 -1.56
C ALA A 454 16.33 -19.52 -3.09
N THR A 455 16.29 -20.75 -3.60
CA THR A 455 16.30 -20.98 -5.05
C THR A 455 14.92 -20.67 -5.66
N ARG A 456 14.86 -20.45 -6.98
CA ARG A 456 13.58 -20.27 -7.69
C ARG A 456 12.64 -21.47 -7.48
N ALA A 457 13.18 -22.69 -7.39
CA ALA A 457 12.39 -23.89 -7.11
C ALA A 457 11.75 -23.85 -5.71
N ASP A 458 12.47 -23.36 -4.70
CA ASP A 458 11.91 -23.17 -3.35
C ASP A 458 10.77 -22.14 -3.35
N VAL A 459 10.95 -21.04 -4.10
CA VAL A 459 9.94 -19.99 -4.26
C VAL A 459 8.67 -20.54 -4.91
N VAL A 460 8.80 -21.31 -6.00
CA VAL A 460 7.66 -21.95 -6.69
C VAL A 460 6.96 -22.94 -5.76
N ARG A 461 7.71 -23.75 -5.00
CA ARG A 461 7.13 -24.69 -4.03
C ARG A 461 6.34 -23.96 -2.93
N ALA A 462 6.89 -22.86 -2.40
CA ALA A 462 6.21 -22.05 -1.40
C ALA A 462 4.96 -21.36 -1.98
N ALA A 463 5.03 -20.84 -3.21
CA ALA A 463 3.90 -20.23 -3.90
C ALA A 463 2.77 -21.24 -4.15
N ARG A 464 3.09 -22.46 -4.59
CA ARG A 464 2.11 -23.55 -4.75
C ARG A 464 1.46 -23.93 -3.43
N ALA A 465 2.26 -24.06 -2.38
CA ALA A 465 1.74 -24.36 -1.04
C ALA A 465 0.84 -23.24 -0.49
N ALA A 466 1.02 -22.00 -0.96
CA ALA A 466 0.16 -20.86 -0.64
C ALA A 466 -0.98 -20.62 -1.65
N GLN A 467 -1.24 -21.55 -2.58
CA GLN A 467 -2.28 -21.44 -3.62
C GLN A 467 -2.13 -20.20 -4.52
N LEU A 468 -0.90 -19.76 -4.78
CA LEU A 468 -0.62 -18.62 -5.68
C LEU A 468 -0.39 -19.03 -7.13
N ASN A 469 -0.27 -20.32 -7.42
CA ASN A 469 0.23 -20.79 -8.72
C ASN A 469 -0.68 -20.36 -9.88
N GLU A 470 -1.99 -20.58 -9.78
CA GLU A 470 -2.95 -20.19 -10.83
C GLU A 470 -2.99 -18.68 -11.04
N PHE A 471 -2.93 -17.90 -9.95
CA PHE A 471 -2.89 -16.45 -10.03
C PHE A 471 -1.64 -15.98 -10.77
N ILE A 472 -0.46 -16.49 -10.37
CA ILE A 472 0.81 -16.13 -10.98
C ILE A 472 0.85 -16.57 -12.44
N GLU A 473 0.28 -17.72 -12.79
CA GLU A 473 0.21 -18.21 -14.17
C GLU A 473 -0.65 -17.32 -15.09
N ARG A 474 -1.66 -16.62 -14.55
CA ARG A 474 -2.49 -15.67 -15.30
C ARG A 474 -1.82 -14.31 -15.54
N LEU A 475 -0.72 -14.00 -14.83
CA LEU A 475 -0.01 -12.74 -15.00
C LEU A 475 0.95 -12.77 -16.20
N PRO A 476 1.08 -11.67 -16.96
CA PRO A 476 1.94 -11.63 -18.16
C PRO A 476 3.40 -12.02 -17.91
N ASP A 477 3.98 -11.53 -16.80
CA ASP A 477 5.39 -11.78 -16.44
C ASP A 477 5.53 -12.88 -15.36
N HIS A 478 4.44 -13.60 -15.08
CA HIS A 478 4.38 -14.63 -14.06
C HIS A 478 5.02 -14.19 -12.72
N TYR A 479 6.00 -14.94 -12.23
CA TYR A 479 6.73 -14.68 -10.99
C TYR A 479 7.59 -13.40 -11.01
N ASP A 480 7.92 -12.89 -12.20
CA ASP A 480 8.71 -11.67 -12.39
C ASP A 480 7.83 -10.42 -12.50
N THR A 481 6.50 -10.58 -12.40
CA THR A 481 5.54 -9.47 -12.29
C THR A 481 5.87 -8.58 -11.10
N ARG A 482 5.96 -7.26 -11.34
CA ARG A 482 6.17 -6.26 -10.29
C ARG A 482 4.87 -5.92 -9.58
N VAL A 483 4.90 -5.97 -8.25
CA VAL A 483 3.70 -5.77 -7.40
C VAL A 483 3.31 -4.30 -7.20
N GLY A 484 4.18 -3.35 -7.59
CA GLY A 484 3.98 -1.91 -7.40
C GLY A 484 4.30 -1.44 -5.98
N GLU A 485 4.18 -0.12 -5.74
CA GLU A 485 4.43 0.47 -4.43
C GLU A 485 3.48 -0.12 -3.38
N ARG A 486 4.06 -0.74 -2.34
CA ARG A 486 3.33 -1.45 -1.26
C ARG A 486 2.34 -2.53 -1.76
N GLY A 487 2.51 -3.04 -2.98
CA GLY A 487 1.63 -4.08 -3.54
C GLY A 487 0.30 -3.58 -4.07
N VAL A 488 0.19 -2.29 -4.45
CA VAL A 488 -1.07 -1.67 -4.95
C VAL A 488 -1.69 -2.39 -6.15
N ARG A 489 -0.91 -3.15 -6.93
CA ARG A 489 -1.40 -3.89 -8.11
C ARG A 489 -2.05 -5.23 -7.79
N LEU A 490 -2.07 -5.63 -6.52
CA LEU A 490 -2.57 -6.93 -6.07
C LEU A 490 -3.82 -6.75 -5.22
N SER A 491 -4.73 -7.71 -5.26
CA SER A 491 -5.87 -7.77 -4.33
C SER A 491 -5.41 -8.00 -2.89
N GLY A 492 -6.27 -7.71 -1.91
CA GLY A 492 -5.98 -7.96 -0.49
C GLY A 492 -5.59 -9.42 -0.22
N GLY A 493 -6.36 -10.36 -0.78
CA GLY A 493 -6.11 -11.80 -0.65
C GLY A 493 -4.83 -12.28 -1.33
N GLU A 494 -4.45 -11.70 -2.47
CA GLU A 494 -3.17 -12.00 -3.11
C GLU A 494 -1.98 -11.55 -2.26
N ARG A 495 -2.03 -10.34 -1.69
CA ARG A 495 -0.99 -9.86 -0.77
C ARG A 495 -0.87 -10.79 0.44
N GLN A 496 -2.01 -11.17 1.03
CA GLN A 496 -2.07 -12.12 2.15
C GLN A 496 -1.40 -13.45 1.80
N ARG A 497 -1.74 -14.04 0.65
CA ARG A 497 -1.14 -15.31 0.18
C ARG A 497 0.36 -15.19 -0.06
N ILE A 498 0.87 -14.04 -0.51
CA ILE A 498 2.32 -13.79 -0.61
C ILE A 498 2.97 -13.79 0.79
N ALA A 499 2.34 -13.21 1.82
CA ALA A 499 2.83 -13.33 3.19
C ALA A 499 2.82 -14.77 3.71
N ILE A 500 1.79 -15.55 3.39
CA ILE A 500 1.73 -16.98 3.72
C ILE A 500 2.88 -17.74 3.04
N ALA A 501 3.13 -17.47 1.75
CA ALA A 501 4.26 -18.06 1.02
C ALA A 501 5.62 -17.69 1.64
N ARG A 502 5.80 -16.46 2.14
CA ARG A 502 7.01 -16.06 2.90
C ARG A 502 7.18 -16.89 4.17
N ALA A 503 6.09 -17.09 4.92
CA ALA A 503 6.11 -17.87 6.14
C ALA A 503 6.40 -19.36 5.88
N ILE A 504 5.80 -19.94 4.83
CA ILE A 504 6.09 -21.31 4.37
C ILE A 504 7.55 -21.46 3.97
N LEU A 505 8.09 -20.53 3.18
CA LEU A 505 9.46 -20.59 2.71
C LEU A 505 10.49 -20.52 3.86
N LYS A 506 10.16 -19.73 4.89
CA LYS A 506 10.97 -19.58 6.09
C LYS A 506 10.99 -20.83 6.97
N ASP A 507 9.89 -21.59 6.98
CA ASP A 507 9.69 -22.81 7.76
C ASP A 507 10.09 -22.71 9.26
N PRO A 508 9.47 -21.79 10.02
CA PRO A 508 9.81 -21.56 11.42
C PRO A 508 9.17 -22.61 12.35
N ARG A 509 9.73 -22.80 13.56
CA ARG A 509 9.12 -23.64 14.62
C ARG A 509 7.97 -22.95 15.35
N ILE A 510 8.01 -21.62 15.38
CA ILE A 510 6.99 -20.77 15.99
C ILE A 510 6.37 -19.91 14.89
N ILE A 511 5.05 -19.84 14.82
CA ILE A 511 4.37 -18.98 13.85
C ILE A 511 3.32 -18.10 14.52
N VAL A 512 3.22 -16.87 14.03
CA VAL A 512 2.26 -15.87 14.46
C VAL A 512 1.34 -15.50 13.30
N PHE A 513 0.04 -15.52 13.53
CA PHE A 513 -0.98 -15.07 12.59
C PHE A 513 -1.66 -13.84 13.20
N ASP A 514 -1.49 -12.67 12.60
CA ASP A 514 -2.07 -11.42 13.08
C ASP A 514 -3.23 -11.01 12.17
N GLU A 515 -4.47 -11.25 12.60
CA GLU A 515 -5.70 -10.91 11.86
C GLU A 515 -5.69 -11.33 10.37
N ALA A 516 -5.20 -12.54 10.08
CA ALA A 516 -4.86 -12.92 8.72
C ALA A 516 -6.05 -13.09 7.75
N THR A 517 -7.30 -12.92 8.19
CA THR A 517 -8.51 -13.07 7.37
C THR A 517 -9.41 -11.83 7.30
N SER A 518 -9.07 -10.73 7.96
CA SER A 518 -9.99 -9.60 8.17
C SER A 518 -10.36 -8.80 6.90
N ALA A 519 -9.54 -8.87 5.84
CA ALA A 519 -9.73 -8.13 4.59
C ALA A 519 -10.28 -8.97 3.42
N LEU A 520 -10.86 -10.13 3.70
CA LEU A 520 -11.25 -11.12 2.68
C LEU A 520 -12.76 -11.32 2.59
N ASP A 521 -13.23 -11.66 1.39
CA ASP A 521 -14.57 -12.22 1.18
C ASP A 521 -14.69 -13.64 1.78
N THR A 522 -15.91 -14.10 2.03
CA THR A 522 -16.19 -15.37 2.73
C THR A 522 -15.61 -16.60 2.03
N ARG A 523 -15.52 -16.62 0.68
CA ARG A 523 -14.94 -17.76 -0.06
C ARG A 523 -13.41 -17.75 0.06
N SER A 524 -12.79 -16.60 -0.14
CA SER A 524 -11.34 -16.42 0.05
C SER A 524 -10.88 -16.65 1.49
N GLU A 525 -11.72 -16.30 2.47
CA GLU A 525 -11.46 -16.51 3.90
C GLU A 525 -11.31 -17.99 4.24
N ARG A 526 -12.26 -18.85 3.82
CA ARG A 526 -12.18 -20.31 4.09
C ARG A 526 -10.94 -20.96 3.45
N ALA A 527 -10.62 -20.57 2.22
CA ALA A 527 -9.44 -21.06 1.53
C ALA A 527 -8.15 -20.67 2.28
N ILE A 528 -8.04 -19.42 2.72
CA ILE A 528 -6.89 -18.94 3.50
C ILE A 528 -6.84 -19.62 4.87
N GLN A 529 -7.96 -19.75 5.59
CA GLN A 529 -8.01 -20.40 6.89
C GLN A 529 -7.54 -21.87 6.83
N THR A 530 -7.87 -22.57 5.74
CA THR A 530 -7.38 -23.94 5.50
C THR A 530 -5.85 -23.99 5.41
N GLU A 531 -5.24 -23.05 4.68
CA GLU A 531 -3.79 -22.98 4.55
C GLU A 531 -3.10 -22.50 5.85
N LEU A 532 -3.71 -21.58 6.60
CA LEU A 532 -3.21 -21.17 7.92
C LEU A 532 -3.22 -22.35 8.90
N THR A 533 -4.30 -23.14 8.91
CA THR A 533 -4.42 -24.35 9.73
C THR A 533 -3.37 -25.38 9.35
N ARG A 534 -3.15 -25.59 8.04
CA ARG A 534 -2.11 -26.48 7.53
C ARG A 534 -0.71 -26.02 7.95
N LEU A 535 -0.46 -24.72 7.93
CA LEU A 535 0.80 -24.13 8.36
C LEU A 535 0.98 -24.18 9.88
N ALA A 536 -0.10 -24.14 10.67
CA ALA A 536 -0.04 -24.27 12.12
C ALA A 536 0.31 -25.70 12.59
N ARG A 537 -0.02 -26.73 11.81
CA ARG A 537 0.19 -28.14 12.21
C ARG A 537 1.66 -28.43 12.55
N GLY A 538 1.87 -28.98 13.74
CA GLY A 538 3.19 -29.39 14.24
C GLY A 538 4.10 -28.22 14.65
N ARG A 539 3.57 -26.99 14.70
CA ARG A 539 4.29 -25.77 15.09
C ARG A 539 3.57 -25.09 16.25
N THR A 540 4.31 -24.44 17.14
CA THR A 540 3.68 -23.56 18.14
C THR A 540 3.10 -22.35 17.41
N SER A 541 1.80 -22.15 17.53
CA SER A 541 1.07 -21.15 16.75
C SER A 541 0.38 -20.16 17.66
N ILE A 542 0.57 -18.86 17.43
CA ILE A 542 -0.18 -17.79 18.09
C ILE A 542 -1.07 -17.13 17.05
N VAL A 543 -2.39 -17.16 17.27
CA VAL A 543 -3.38 -16.56 16.38
C VAL A 543 -4.02 -15.37 17.08
N ILE A 544 -3.78 -14.14 16.60
CA ILE A 544 -4.57 -12.98 17.00
C ILE A 544 -5.80 -12.93 16.10
N ALA A 545 -6.97 -13.03 16.72
CA ALA A 545 -8.22 -13.01 15.98
C ALA A 545 -9.06 -11.76 16.28
N HIS A 546 -9.68 -11.25 15.23
CA HIS A 546 -10.79 -10.31 15.29
C HIS A 546 -12.14 -10.98 14.98
N ARG A 547 -12.13 -12.15 14.34
CA ARG A 547 -13.30 -13.01 14.12
C ARG A 547 -13.23 -14.21 15.03
N LEU A 548 -14.17 -14.36 15.95
CA LEU A 548 -14.12 -15.45 16.92
C LEU A 548 -14.29 -16.83 16.26
N SER A 549 -14.95 -16.90 15.09
CA SER A 549 -15.05 -18.12 14.28
C SER A 549 -13.69 -18.74 13.94
N THR A 550 -12.63 -17.92 13.86
CA THR A 550 -11.27 -18.39 13.56
C THR A 550 -10.53 -19.00 14.75
N VAL A 551 -11.07 -18.87 15.96
CA VAL A 551 -10.43 -19.35 17.19
C VAL A 551 -11.15 -20.53 17.86
N VAL A 552 -12.27 -20.98 17.28
CA VAL A 552 -13.07 -22.09 17.83
C VAL A 552 -12.23 -23.36 17.93
N ASP A 553 -11.39 -23.62 16.92
CA ASP A 553 -10.53 -24.80 16.83
C ASP A 553 -9.16 -24.62 17.54
N ALA A 554 -8.95 -23.51 18.23
CA ALA A 554 -7.70 -23.30 18.96
C ALA A 554 -7.61 -24.24 20.17
N ASP A 555 -6.42 -24.80 20.41
CA ASP A 555 -6.18 -25.65 21.57
C ASP A 555 -6.35 -24.87 22.89
N TRP A 556 -6.03 -23.58 22.87
CA TRP A 556 -6.17 -22.68 24.03
C TRP A 556 -6.55 -21.27 23.58
N ILE A 557 -7.41 -20.58 24.33
CA ILE A 557 -7.84 -19.22 24.07
C ILE A 557 -7.44 -18.33 25.25
N LEU A 558 -6.83 -17.19 24.94
CA LEU A 558 -6.45 -16.13 25.84
C LEU A 558 -7.34 -14.91 25.58
N VAL A 559 -8.14 -14.51 26.56
CA VAL A 559 -9.03 -13.36 26.47
C VAL A 559 -8.37 -12.17 27.12
N MET A 560 -8.18 -11.09 26.36
CA MET A 560 -7.56 -9.86 26.82
C MET A 560 -8.54 -8.71 26.88
N GLU A 561 -8.49 -7.95 27.97
CA GLU A 561 -9.27 -6.73 28.16
C GLU A 561 -8.41 -5.69 28.88
N HIS A 562 -8.41 -4.44 28.37
CA HIS A 562 -7.64 -3.32 28.94
C HIS A 562 -6.17 -3.66 29.30
N GLY A 563 -5.49 -4.46 28.47
CA GLY A 563 -4.08 -4.80 28.69
C GLY A 563 -3.81 -5.95 29.67
N ARG A 564 -4.86 -6.61 30.17
CA ARG A 564 -4.77 -7.74 31.12
C ARG A 564 -5.32 -9.01 30.48
N VAL A 565 -4.83 -10.16 30.95
CA VAL A 565 -5.46 -11.46 30.69
C VAL A 565 -6.62 -11.61 31.68
N VAL A 566 -7.85 -11.69 31.17
CA VAL A 566 -9.05 -11.81 32.01
C VAL A 566 -9.58 -13.24 32.07
N GLU A 567 -9.45 -14.00 30.99
CA GLU A 567 -9.90 -15.39 30.93
C GLU A 567 -8.94 -16.23 30.08
N GLN A 568 -8.85 -17.52 30.41
CA GLN A 568 -8.11 -18.50 29.62
C GLN A 568 -8.75 -19.89 29.74
N GLY A 569 -8.69 -20.66 28.65
CA GLY A 569 -9.24 -22.01 28.57
C GLY A 569 -9.57 -22.41 27.14
N THR A 570 -10.25 -23.54 26.98
CA THR A 570 -10.78 -23.97 25.68
C THR A 570 -12.07 -23.22 25.33
N HIS A 571 -12.45 -23.20 24.05
CA HIS A 571 -13.72 -22.59 23.59
C HIS A 571 -14.93 -23.04 24.43
N ARG A 572 -15.05 -24.34 24.69
CA ARG A 572 -16.17 -24.91 25.45
C ARG A 572 -16.17 -24.48 26.91
N GLU A 573 -14.99 -24.44 27.54
CA GLU A 573 -14.84 -23.98 28.93
C GLU A 573 -15.19 -22.50 29.07
N LEU A 574 -14.74 -21.66 28.15
CA LEU A 574 -14.98 -20.22 28.19
C LEU A 574 -16.44 -19.85 27.90
N LEU A 575 -17.11 -20.56 27.01
CA LEU A 575 -18.56 -20.39 26.80
C LEU A 575 -19.37 -20.77 28.04
N ALA A 576 -19.04 -21.89 28.68
CA ALA A 576 -19.73 -22.38 29.87
C ALA A 576 -19.57 -21.46 31.09
N ARG A 577 -18.51 -20.64 31.14
CA ARG A 577 -18.28 -19.66 32.20
C ARG A 577 -19.13 -18.40 32.08
N GLU A 578 -19.83 -18.20 30.96
CA GLU A 578 -20.67 -17.01 30.69
C GLU A 578 -19.94 -15.66 30.91
N GLY A 579 -18.63 -15.68 30.71
CA GLY A 579 -17.74 -14.55 30.94
C GLY A 579 -17.63 -13.57 29.76
N VAL A 580 -16.53 -12.83 29.71
CA VAL A 580 -16.22 -11.85 28.64
C VAL A 580 -16.17 -12.55 27.28
N TYR A 581 -15.58 -13.74 27.19
CA TYR A 581 -15.56 -14.51 25.94
C TYR A 581 -16.97 -14.83 25.42
N SER A 582 -17.85 -15.33 26.29
CA SER A 582 -19.21 -15.72 25.93
C SER A 582 -20.03 -14.53 25.43
N LYS A 583 -19.89 -13.37 26.09
CA LYS A 583 -20.52 -12.11 25.65
C LYS A 583 -20.01 -11.64 24.28
N MET A 584 -18.70 -11.70 24.05
CA MET A 584 -18.14 -11.36 22.73
C MET A 584 -18.64 -12.32 21.65
N TRP A 585 -18.75 -13.61 21.97
CA TRP A 585 -19.27 -14.64 21.08
C TRP A 585 -20.74 -14.38 20.70
N SER A 586 -21.60 -14.12 21.69
CA SER A 586 -23.01 -13.81 21.44
C SER A 586 -23.20 -12.53 20.61
N LEU A 587 -22.39 -11.49 20.88
CA LEU A 587 -22.45 -10.24 20.13
C LEU A 587 -22.03 -10.41 18.67
N GLN A 588 -20.96 -11.16 18.39
CA GLN A 588 -20.56 -11.45 17.01
C GLN A 588 -21.59 -12.33 16.28
N TRP A 589 -22.20 -13.28 16.99
CA TRP A 589 -23.27 -14.10 16.42
C TRP A 589 -24.49 -13.25 16.03
N GLN A 590 -24.95 -12.38 16.94
CA GLN A 590 -26.06 -11.45 16.69
C GLN A 590 -25.76 -10.48 15.53
N GLN A 591 -24.53 -9.98 15.42
CA GLN A 591 -24.10 -9.16 14.28
C GLN A 591 -24.15 -9.95 12.97
N GLY A 592 -23.70 -11.20 12.97
CA GLY A 592 -23.82 -12.09 11.82
C GLY A 592 -25.27 -12.33 11.42
N GLU A 593 -26.16 -12.58 12.39
CA GLU A 593 -27.61 -12.73 12.14
C GLU A 593 -28.26 -11.44 11.64
N LEU A 594 -27.87 -10.27 12.15
CA LEU A 594 -28.34 -8.97 11.67
C LEU A 594 -27.88 -8.69 10.23
N GLU A 595 -26.61 -8.96 9.91
CA GLU A 595 -26.10 -8.84 8.53
C GLU A 595 -26.84 -9.80 7.59
N HIS A 596 -27.12 -11.03 8.06
CA HIS A 596 -27.86 -12.01 7.29
C HIS A 596 -29.32 -11.60 7.10
N ALA A 597 -29.99 -11.10 8.16
CA ALA A 597 -31.34 -10.55 8.09
C ALA A 597 -31.41 -9.30 7.21
N GLN A 598 -30.38 -8.45 7.21
CA GLN A 598 -30.29 -7.27 6.36
C GLN A 598 -30.09 -7.65 4.88
N ARG A 599 -29.34 -8.72 4.59
CA ARG A 599 -29.28 -9.32 3.25
C ARG A 599 -30.63 -9.92 2.83
N LYS A 600 -31.32 -10.64 3.73
CA LYS A 600 -32.69 -11.15 3.50
C LYS A 600 -33.69 -10.01 3.18
N LEU A 601 -33.55 -8.85 3.82
CA LEU A 601 -34.38 -7.66 3.57
C LEU A 601 -34.07 -6.94 2.25
N THR A 602 -32.90 -7.17 1.64
CA THR A 602 -32.46 -6.51 0.39
C THR A 602 -32.73 -7.33 -0.88
N ALA A 603 -33.04 -8.64 -0.76
CA ALA A 603 -33.42 -9.50 -1.89
C ALA A 603 -34.86 -9.23 -2.40
N ARG A 604 -35.06 -8.11 -3.11
CA ARG A 604 -36.36 -7.76 -3.74
C ARG A 604 -36.67 -8.69 -4.92
N SER A 605 -37.94 -9.07 -5.07
CA SER A 605 -38.42 -9.67 -6.32
C SER A 605 -38.46 -8.60 -7.39
N VAL A 606 -37.84 -8.86 -8.54
CA VAL A 606 -37.89 -7.96 -9.69
C VAL A 606 -38.72 -8.61 -10.79
N SER A 607 -39.81 -7.95 -11.20
CA SER A 607 -40.55 -8.34 -12.41
C SER A 607 -39.72 -7.96 -13.63
N LEU A 608 -39.41 -8.94 -14.50
CA LEU A 608 -38.65 -8.66 -15.71
C LEU A 608 -39.43 -7.80 -16.71
N ALA A 609 -40.77 -7.86 -16.70
CA ALA A 609 -41.61 -6.96 -17.49
C ALA A 609 -41.45 -5.50 -17.02
N ALA A 610 -41.48 -5.26 -15.71
CA ALA A 610 -41.27 -3.93 -15.14
C ALA A 610 -39.83 -3.42 -15.36
N LEU A 611 -38.84 -4.31 -15.22
CA LEU A 611 -37.44 -4.00 -15.49
C LEU A 611 -37.22 -3.60 -16.95
N THR A 612 -37.79 -4.36 -17.88
CA THR A 612 -37.75 -4.07 -19.34
C THR A 612 -38.37 -2.71 -19.64
N ALA A 613 -39.53 -2.40 -19.03
CA ALA A 613 -40.17 -1.09 -19.18
C ALA A 613 -39.27 0.04 -18.64
N GLY A 614 -38.65 -0.15 -17.47
CA GLY A 614 -37.69 0.81 -16.91
C GLY A 614 -36.45 1.03 -17.77
N VAL A 615 -35.91 -0.02 -18.40
CA VAL A 615 -34.78 0.11 -19.34
C VAL A 615 -35.17 0.93 -20.56
N ILE A 616 -36.35 0.67 -21.14
CA ILE A 616 -36.85 1.42 -22.29
C ILE A 616 -37.02 2.91 -21.93
N ASP A 617 -37.55 3.20 -20.74
CA ASP A 617 -37.73 4.57 -20.25
C ASP A 617 -36.37 5.27 -20.02
N ALA A 618 -35.42 4.58 -19.40
CA ALA A 618 -34.07 5.11 -19.17
C ALA A 618 -33.30 5.43 -20.47
N LEU A 619 -33.59 4.70 -21.55
CA LEU A 619 -32.95 4.88 -22.86
C LEU A 619 -33.74 5.79 -23.82
N HIS A 620 -34.83 6.42 -23.36
CA HIS A 620 -35.73 7.19 -24.21
C HIS A 620 -35.01 8.28 -25.03
N ASP A 621 -34.19 9.11 -24.38
CA ASP A 621 -33.46 10.20 -25.02
C ASP A 621 -32.40 9.68 -26.01
N GLU A 622 -31.74 8.57 -25.68
CA GLU A 622 -30.70 7.95 -26.51
C GLU A 622 -31.30 7.33 -27.78
N LEU A 623 -32.45 6.67 -27.66
CA LEU A 623 -33.23 6.12 -28.78
C LEU A 623 -33.73 7.24 -29.72
N ALA A 624 -34.20 8.35 -29.15
CA ALA A 624 -34.64 9.51 -29.92
C ALA A 624 -33.47 10.18 -30.68
N ALA A 625 -32.30 10.31 -30.04
CA ALA A 625 -31.10 10.88 -30.66
C ALA A 625 -30.61 10.07 -31.87
N HIS A 626 -30.66 8.73 -31.78
CA HIS A 626 -30.20 7.83 -32.84
C HIS A 626 -31.29 7.47 -33.86
N ARG A 627 -32.54 7.89 -33.63
CA ARG A 627 -33.73 7.53 -34.44
C ARG A 627 -33.93 6.02 -34.56
N VAL A 628 -33.71 5.29 -33.47
CA VAL A 628 -33.83 3.83 -33.39
C VAL A 628 -35.05 3.49 -32.54
N THR A 629 -35.74 2.38 -32.84
CA THR A 629 -36.88 1.92 -32.04
C THR A 629 -36.55 0.61 -31.35
N LEU A 630 -36.63 0.59 -30.01
CA LEU A 630 -36.45 -0.60 -29.18
C LEU A 630 -37.82 -1.26 -28.93
N TYR A 631 -37.95 -2.54 -29.32
CA TYR A 631 -39.17 -3.33 -29.15
C TYR A 631 -38.97 -4.39 -28.06
N PRO A 632 -39.75 -4.36 -26.96
CA PRO A 632 -39.72 -5.44 -25.99
C PRO A 632 -40.43 -6.68 -26.55
N VAL A 633 -39.76 -7.85 -26.46
CA VAL A 633 -40.33 -9.15 -26.79
C VAL A 633 -40.34 -9.98 -25.51
N LEU A 634 -41.51 -10.07 -24.87
CA LEU A 634 -41.72 -10.84 -23.63
C LEU A 634 -42.54 -12.10 -23.98
N THR A 635 -41.96 -13.29 -23.86
CA THR A 635 -42.68 -14.56 -24.07
C THR A 635 -43.51 -14.98 -22.85
N ASP A 636 -43.07 -14.60 -21.65
CA ASP A 636 -43.74 -14.87 -20.37
C ASP A 636 -43.69 -13.59 -19.52
N THR A 637 -44.85 -13.05 -19.16
CA THR A 637 -44.96 -11.76 -18.44
C THR A 637 -44.75 -11.90 -16.94
N ASP A 638 -44.79 -13.13 -16.41
CA ASP A 638 -44.73 -13.40 -14.97
C ASP A 638 -43.33 -13.78 -14.50
N LEU A 639 -42.32 -13.68 -15.38
CA LEU A 639 -40.94 -13.97 -15.02
C LEU A 639 -40.42 -12.99 -13.96
N ARG A 640 -39.95 -13.56 -12.86
CA ARG A 640 -39.40 -12.85 -11.71
C ARG A 640 -38.03 -13.41 -11.36
N VAL A 641 -37.12 -12.50 -11.02
CA VAL A 641 -35.74 -12.81 -10.63
C VAL A 641 -35.42 -12.12 -9.31
N THR A 642 -34.39 -12.62 -8.62
CA THR A 642 -33.87 -11.98 -7.42
C THR A 642 -32.81 -10.96 -7.81
N GLY A 643 -32.92 -9.74 -7.28
CA GLY A 643 -31.89 -8.72 -7.49
C GLY A 643 -32.34 -7.32 -7.13
N ASP A 644 -31.42 -6.36 -7.24
CA ASP A 644 -31.73 -4.94 -7.09
C ASP A 644 -32.04 -4.33 -8.47
N PRO A 645 -33.26 -3.78 -8.70
CA PRO A 645 -33.58 -3.08 -9.95
C PRO A 645 -32.57 -1.97 -10.29
N SER A 646 -32.02 -1.28 -9.28
CA SER A 646 -31.03 -0.22 -9.50
C SER A 646 -29.68 -0.71 -10.01
N VAL A 647 -29.41 -2.01 -9.89
CA VAL A 647 -28.21 -2.66 -10.44
C VAL A 647 -28.52 -3.35 -11.77
N LEU A 648 -29.66 -4.06 -11.86
CA LEU A 648 -30.03 -4.80 -13.06
C LEU A 648 -30.46 -3.89 -14.22
N GLN A 649 -31.13 -2.77 -13.94
CA GLN A 649 -31.62 -1.86 -14.98
C GLN A 649 -30.47 -1.16 -15.74
N PRO A 650 -29.45 -0.57 -15.08
CA PRO A 650 -28.29 -0.03 -15.78
C PRO A 650 -27.52 -1.08 -16.60
N LEU A 651 -27.42 -2.31 -16.07
CA LEU A 651 -26.70 -3.41 -16.72
C LEU A 651 -27.39 -3.85 -18.02
N ILE A 652 -28.71 -4.01 -18.00
CA ILE A 652 -29.49 -4.31 -19.22
C ILE A 652 -29.49 -3.10 -20.17
N ALA A 653 -29.51 -1.88 -19.64
CA ALA A 653 -29.40 -0.69 -20.47
C ALA A 653 -28.05 -0.61 -21.21
N GLU A 654 -26.95 -1.01 -20.56
CA GLU A 654 -25.63 -1.11 -21.18
C GLU A 654 -25.60 -2.08 -22.36
N LEU A 655 -26.25 -3.24 -22.26
CA LEU A 655 -26.43 -4.17 -23.38
C LEU A 655 -27.17 -3.55 -24.57
N CYS A 656 -28.15 -2.67 -24.31
CA CYS A 656 -28.89 -1.98 -25.35
C CYS A 656 -28.07 -0.84 -26.00
N ARG A 657 -27.24 -0.13 -25.23
CA ARG A 657 -26.51 1.05 -25.73
C ARG A 657 -25.59 0.74 -26.89
N ASP A 658 -24.81 -0.32 -26.78
CA ASP A 658 -23.85 -0.69 -27.82
C ASP A 658 -24.55 -1.05 -29.15
N GLU A 659 -25.72 -1.68 -29.06
CA GLU A 659 -26.58 -1.95 -30.23
C GLU A 659 -27.25 -0.68 -30.78
N ILE A 660 -27.69 0.25 -29.92
CA ILE A 660 -28.28 1.54 -30.34
C ILE A 660 -27.28 2.38 -31.11
N VAL A 661 -26.01 2.43 -30.67
CA VAL A 661 -24.94 3.18 -31.33
C VAL A 661 -24.61 2.62 -32.72
N GLN A 662 -24.69 1.29 -32.89
CA GLN A 662 -24.37 0.63 -34.16
C GLN A 662 -25.54 0.57 -35.14
N ALA A 663 -26.77 0.79 -34.66
CA ALA A 663 -27.97 0.76 -35.48
C ALA A 663 -28.08 2.00 -36.41
N LYS A 664 -28.55 1.76 -37.64
CA LYS A 664 -28.83 2.85 -38.61
C LYS A 664 -30.13 3.57 -38.23
N PRO A 665 -30.26 4.87 -38.52
CA PRO A 665 -31.51 5.61 -38.33
C PRO A 665 -32.71 4.90 -38.99
N GLY A 666 -33.75 4.62 -38.21
CA GLY A 666 -34.96 3.90 -38.62
C GLY A 666 -34.93 2.38 -38.41
N GLN A 667 -33.83 1.81 -37.90
CA GLN A 667 -33.75 0.39 -37.56
C GLN A 667 -34.47 0.04 -36.26
N ARG A 668 -34.86 -1.23 -36.16
CA ARG A 668 -35.52 -1.82 -34.99
C ARG A 668 -34.51 -2.71 -34.26
N ILE A 669 -34.50 -2.61 -32.93
CA ILE A 669 -33.76 -3.48 -32.01
C ILE A 669 -34.78 -4.19 -31.13
N GLU A 670 -34.60 -5.48 -30.87
CA GLU A 670 -35.44 -6.25 -29.97
C GLU A 670 -34.75 -6.43 -28.61
N LEU A 671 -35.43 -6.08 -27.51
CA LEU A 671 -35.05 -6.48 -26.15
C LEU A 671 -35.91 -7.68 -25.78
N ARG A 672 -35.32 -8.86 -25.81
CA ARG A 672 -36.02 -10.14 -25.69
C ARG A 672 -35.79 -10.74 -24.31
N VAL A 673 -36.89 -11.08 -23.65
CA VAL A 673 -36.91 -11.81 -22.39
C VAL A 673 -37.61 -13.14 -22.62
N GLU A 674 -36.86 -14.23 -22.44
CA GLU A 674 -37.34 -15.60 -22.65
C GLU A 674 -36.99 -16.48 -21.47
N ARG A 675 -37.89 -17.41 -21.15
CA ARG A 675 -37.61 -18.48 -20.20
C ARG A 675 -36.76 -19.55 -20.88
N HIS A 676 -35.64 -19.90 -20.27
CA HIS A 676 -34.83 -21.04 -20.64
C HIS A 676 -34.52 -21.85 -19.38
N ASP A 677 -35.23 -22.96 -19.24
CA ASP A 677 -35.13 -23.85 -18.07
C ASP A 677 -35.32 -23.07 -16.75
N ASN A 678 -34.34 -23.14 -15.83
CA ASN A 678 -34.37 -22.45 -14.53
C ASN A 678 -33.92 -20.98 -14.59
N TYR A 679 -33.71 -20.44 -15.79
CA TYR A 679 -33.21 -19.08 -16.00
C TYR A 679 -34.15 -18.27 -16.89
N ALA A 680 -34.21 -16.96 -16.65
CA ALA A 680 -34.66 -15.98 -17.60
C ALA A 680 -33.46 -15.45 -18.40
N TRP A 681 -33.55 -15.53 -19.71
CA TRP A 681 -32.58 -15.00 -20.63
C TRP A 681 -33.03 -13.61 -21.08
N VAL A 682 -32.21 -12.60 -20.79
CA VAL A 682 -32.38 -11.24 -21.30
C VAL A 682 -31.33 -11.02 -22.38
N SER A 683 -31.78 -10.70 -23.59
CA SER A 683 -30.91 -10.53 -24.77
C SER A 683 -31.34 -9.35 -25.62
N VAL A 684 -30.39 -8.73 -26.30
CA VAL A 684 -30.63 -7.64 -27.25
C VAL A 684 -30.27 -8.12 -28.64
N LEU A 685 -31.19 -7.97 -29.59
CA LEU A 685 -31.04 -8.44 -30.97
C LEU A 685 -31.20 -7.26 -31.94
N GLY A 686 -30.10 -6.91 -32.61
CA GLY A 686 -30.08 -5.99 -33.75
C GLY A 686 -30.36 -6.68 -35.10
N MET A 687 -30.29 -5.91 -36.19
CA MET A 687 -30.50 -6.41 -37.56
C MET A 687 -29.25 -7.06 -38.20
N GLY A 688 -28.08 -6.98 -37.56
CA GLY A 688 -26.83 -7.61 -38.02
C GLY A 688 -26.69 -9.07 -37.59
N ASP A 689 -25.80 -9.83 -38.25
CA ASP A 689 -25.55 -11.26 -37.92
C ASP A 689 -24.71 -11.47 -36.65
N LYS A 690 -24.02 -10.41 -36.20
CA LYS A 690 -23.21 -10.39 -34.98
C LYS A 690 -23.62 -9.20 -34.10
N PRO A 691 -23.57 -9.34 -32.77
CA PRO A 691 -23.88 -8.24 -31.88
C PRO A 691 -22.71 -7.24 -31.84
N ALA A 692 -23.00 -6.02 -31.42
CA ALA A 692 -22.03 -4.98 -31.15
C ALA A 692 -20.95 -5.47 -30.16
N GLU A 693 -19.67 -5.28 -30.46
CA GLU A 693 -18.59 -5.69 -29.55
C GLU A 693 -18.64 -4.91 -28.23
N LEU A 694 -18.88 -5.63 -27.13
CA LEU A 694 -18.74 -5.10 -25.77
C LEU A 694 -17.27 -4.88 -25.43
N SER A 695 -16.98 -3.77 -24.75
CA SER A 695 -15.63 -3.56 -24.21
C SER A 695 -15.26 -4.64 -23.18
N GLN A 696 -13.98 -5.00 -23.08
CA GLN A 696 -13.53 -5.99 -22.08
C GLN A 696 -13.86 -5.57 -20.64
N ALA A 697 -13.91 -4.27 -20.35
CA ALA A 697 -14.30 -3.76 -19.04
C ALA A 697 -15.80 -3.95 -18.78
N ALA A 698 -16.65 -3.63 -19.77
CA ALA A 698 -18.10 -3.83 -19.70
C ALA A 698 -18.45 -5.32 -19.57
N ALA A 699 -17.83 -6.18 -20.40
CA ALA A 699 -18.05 -7.63 -20.35
C ALA A 699 -17.66 -8.23 -18.99
N ARG A 700 -16.51 -7.83 -18.41
CA ARG A 700 -16.12 -8.27 -17.05
C ARG A 700 -17.04 -7.75 -15.97
N HIS A 701 -17.43 -6.47 -16.06
CA HIS A 701 -18.36 -5.89 -15.10
C HIS A 701 -19.71 -6.61 -15.12
N MET A 702 -20.20 -6.96 -16.32
CA MET A 702 -21.43 -7.71 -16.54
C MET A 702 -21.32 -9.13 -15.98
N GLU A 703 -20.21 -9.82 -16.24
CA GLU A 703 -19.95 -11.18 -15.75
C GLU A 703 -19.85 -11.20 -14.21
N GLU A 704 -19.09 -10.28 -13.60
CA GLU A 704 -18.95 -10.18 -12.15
C GLU A 704 -20.28 -9.84 -11.46
N THR A 705 -21.05 -8.91 -12.04
CA THR A 705 -22.33 -8.46 -11.46
C THR A 705 -23.40 -9.55 -11.59
N LEU A 706 -23.49 -10.23 -12.73
CA LEU A 706 -24.45 -11.33 -12.92
C LEU A 706 -24.06 -12.56 -12.10
N ALA A 707 -22.75 -12.89 -12.00
CA ALA A 707 -22.27 -13.98 -11.15
C ALA A 707 -22.55 -13.74 -9.66
N ALA A 708 -22.48 -12.48 -9.19
CA ALA A 708 -22.87 -12.12 -7.84
C ALA A 708 -24.37 -12.34 -7.56
N ALA A 709 -25.21 -12.29 -8.60
CA ALA A 709 -26.65 -12.57 -8.53
C ALA A 709 -27.03 -14.03 -8.85
N GLY A 710 -26.06 -14.96 -8.89
CA GLY A 710 -26.30 -16.37 -9.23
C GLY A 710 -26.62 -16.61 -10.72
N GLY A 711 -26.44 -15.60 -11.55
CA GLY A 711 -26.64 -15.62 -12.99
C GLY A 711 -25.35 -15.86 -13.78
N GLY A 712 -25.45 -15.78 -15.10
CA GLY A 712 -24.34 -15.95 -16.03
C GLY A 712 -24.42 -14.98 -17.19
N PHE A 713 -23.30 -14.78 -17.88
CA PHE A 713 -23.23 -13.98 -19.08
C PHE A 713 -22.57 -14.78 -20.20
N THR A 714 -23.21 -14.89 -21.35
CA THR A 714 -22.70 -15.72 -22.46
C THR A 714 -23.03 -15.12 -23.82
N LEU A 715 -22.26 -15.52 -24.84
CA LEU A 715 -22.52 -15.21 -26.25
C LEU A 715 -23.00 -16.50 -26.91
N THR A 716 -24.27 -16.53 -27.33
CA THR A 716 -24.90 -17.75 -27.85
C THR A 716 -25.72 -17.47 -29.12
N PRO A 717 -25.87 -18.43 -30.04
CA PRO A 717 -26.76 -18.26 -31.20
C PRO A 717 -28.24 -18.29 -30.78
N LEU A 718 -28.96 -17.20 -31.04
CA LEU A 718 -30.39 -17.03 -30.76
C LEU A 718 -31.11 -16.59 -32.05
N GLY A 719 -32.11 -17.35 -32.50
CA GLY A 719 -32.84 -17.05 -33.74
C GLY A 719 -32.00 -17.05 -35.03
N GLY A 720 -30.86 -17.77 -35.04
CA GLY A 720 -29.94 -17.84 -36.18
C GLY A 720 -28.85 -16.74 -36.21
N ARG A 721 -28.76 -15.90 -35.18
CA ARG A 721 -27.75 -14.83 -35.02
C ARG A 721 -27.04 -14.96 -33.67
N LEU A 722 -25.84 -14.41 -33.54
CA LEU A 722 -25.16 -14.36 -32.24
C LEU A 722 -25.71 -13.20 -31.39
N ALA A 723 -25.94 -13.44 -30.09
CA ALA A 723 -26.39 -12.41 -29.15
C ALA A 723 -25.75 -12.60 -27.78
N TYR A 724 -25.47 -11.48 -27.10
CA TYR A 724 -25.13 -11.49 -25.69
C TYR A 724 -26.38 -11.76 -24.86
N VAL A 725 -26.26 -12.70 -23.92
CA VAL A 725 -27.36 -13.16 -23.08
C VAL A 725 -26.96 -13.04 -21.62
N ALA A 726 -27.74 -12.24 -20.89
CA ALA A 726 -27.73 -12.23 -19.44
C ALA A 726 -28.70 -13.31 -18.94
N MET A 727 -28.16 -14.31 -18.26
CA MET A 727 -28.90 -15.42 -17.67
C MET A 727 -29.17 -15.08 -16.21
N LEU A 728 -30.43 -14.94 -15.84
CA LEU A 728 -30.87 -14.59 -14.49
C LEU A 728 -31.67 -15.76 -13.89
N PRO A 729 -31.32 -16.30 -12.71
CA PRO A 729 -32.05 -17.42 -12.14
C PRO A 729 -33.49 -17.02 -11.81
N LEU A 730 -34.44 -17.91 -12.12
CA LEU A 730 -35.85 -17.68 -11.85
C LEU A 730 -36.13 -17.83 -10.36
N ARG A 731 -36.88 -16.88 -9.80
CA ARG A 731 -37.37 -16.99 -8.44
C ARG A 731 -38.37 -18.16 -8.34
N PRO A 732 -38.30 -19.01 -7.30
CA PRO A 732 -39.15 -20.20 -7.22
C PRO A 732 -40.63 -19.86 -7.03
N VAL A 733 -40.97 -18.79 -6.29
CA VAL A 733 -42.33 -18.37 -5.98
C VAL A 733 -42.54 -16.92 -6.41
N ALA A 734 -43.67 -16.64 -7.06
CA ALA A 734 -44.10 -15.27 -7.36
C ALA A 734 -44.65 -14.61 -6.08
N ASP A 735 -44.28 -13.36 -5.82
CA ASP A 735 -44.89 -12.62 -4.71
C ASP A 735 -46.40 -12.55 -4.91
N SER A 736 -47.15 -12.74 -3.82
CA SER A 736 -48.58 -12.46 -3.80
C SER A 736 -48.78 -10.96 -4.09
N ASP A 737 -49.58 -10.62 -5.10
CA ASP A 737 -50.16 -9.27 -5.26
C ASP A 737 -51.18 -8.99 -4.14
N ALA A 738 -50.83 -9.26 -2.88
CA ALA A 738 -51.54 -8.71 -1.75
C ALA A 738 -51.12 -7.23 -1.66
N PRO A 739 -52.07 -6.28 -1.73
CA PRO A 739 -51.72 -4.88 -1.50
C PRO A 739 -51.05 -4.78 -0.14
N ALA A 740 -49.97 -3.98 -0.07
CA ALA A 740 -49.31 -3.62 1.19
C ALA A 740 -50.35 -3.42 2.28
N PRO A 741 -50.12 -3.88 3.53
CA PRO A 741 -51.14 -3.76 4.57
C PRO A 741 -51.49 -2.29 4.72
N ALA A 742 -52.66 -1.92 4.20
CA ALA A 742 -53.25 -0.63 4.45
C ALA A 742 -53.43 -0.57 5.96
N THR A 743 -52.82 0.44 6.58
CA THR A 743 -53.13 0.84 7.95
C THR A 743 -54.64 1.04 8.08
N GLN A 744 -55.35 0.00 8.52
CA GLN A 744 -56.77 0.06 8.82
C GLN A 744 -57.07 -0.84 10.03
N GLY A 745 -57.49 -0.17 11.12
CA GLY A 745 -58.53 -0.59 12.08
C GLY A 745 -58.43 -1.94 12.80
N PRO A 746 -58.67 -1.99 14.13
CA PRO A 746 -58.76 -3.24 14.87
C PRO A 746 -60.14 -3.88 14.64
N ASP A 747 -60.31 -4.56 13.51
CA ASP A 747 -61.40 -5.51 13.30
C ASP A 747 -60.97 -6.52 12.22
N VAL A 748 -60.29 -7.60 12.64
CA VAL A 748 -60.09 -8.76 11.78
C VAL A 748 -60.43 -10.02 12.57
N VAL A 749 -61.52 -10.62 12.10
CA VAL A 749 -62.00 -11.97 12.39
C VAL A 749 -60.87 -12.98 12.25
N ASP A 750 -60.77 -13.88 13.23
CA ASP A 750 -59.95 -15.09 13.29
C ASP A 750 -59.96 -15.86 11.96
N ARG A 751 -59.01 -15.58 11.07
CA ARG A 751 -58.74 -16.37 9.85
C ARG A 751 -57.59 -17.31 10.16
N ALA A 752 -57.91 -18.57 10.45
CA ALA A 752 -56.91 -19.64 10.55
C ALA A 752 -55.98 -19.59 9.32
N MET A 753 -54.66 -19.56 9.56
CA MET A 753 -53.68 -19.52 8.47
C MET A 753 -53.73 -20.84 7.67
N PRO A 754 -53.56 -20.80 6.34
CA PRO A 754 -53.88 -21.93 5.48
C PRO A 754 -52.97 -23.16 5.67
N LEU A 755 -51.77 -23.01 6.23
CA LEU A 755 -50.83 -24.10 6.54
C LEU A 755 -50.54 -24.25 8.04
N ASP A 756 -51.39 -23.69 8.91
CA ASP A 756 -51.17 -23.72 10.36
C ASP A 756 -51.00 -25.15 10.89
N GLY A 757 -49.96 -25.36 11.71
CA GLY A 757 -49.61 -26.67 12.27
C GLY A 757 -48.89 -27.64 11.32
N LEU A 758 -48.67 -27.28 10.05
CA LEU A 758 -47.93 -28.13 9.11
C LEU A 758 -46.42 -27.93 9.20
N PHE A 759 -45.66 -28.99 8.94
CA PHE A 759 -44.20 -28.95 8.85
C PHE A 759 -43.78 -29.30 7.42
N VAL A 760 -43.06 -28.42 6.74
CA VAL A 760 -42.65 -28.57 5.33
C VAL A 760 -41.14 -28.56 5.24
N MET A 761 -40.57 -29.43 4.41
CA MET A 761 -39.15 -29.38 4.06
C MET A 761 -38.99 -28.84 2.64
N ALA A 762 -38.07 -27.91 2.42
CA ALA A 762 -37.76 -27.34 1.12
C ALA A 762 -36.28 -27.58 0.76
N ILE A 763 -36.03 -28.13 -0.42
CA ILE A 763 -34.72 -28.41 -0.98
C ILE A 763 -34.53 -27.55 -2.23
N ASP A 764 -33.52 -26.70 -2.21
CA ASP A 764 -33.10 -25.89 -3.35
C ASP A 764 -31.62 -25.53 -3.12
N ASP A 765 -30.77 -25.55 -4.14
CA ASP A 765 -29.33 -25.26 -4.00
C ASP A 765 -29.06 -23.76 -3.88
N GLN A 766 -29.97 -22.92 -4.40
CA GLN A 766 -29.90 -21.48 -4.31
C GLN A 766 -30.44 -20.97 -2.97
N GLU A 767 -29.61 -20.21 -2.26
CA GLU A 767 -29.96 -19.64 -0.95
C GLU A 767 -31.17 -18.70 -1.04
N ASP A 768 -31.21 -17.85 -2.06
CA ASP A 768 -32.32 -16.91 -2.29
C ASP A 768 -33.66 -17.63 -2.57
N ALA A 769 -33.60 -18.78 -3.25
CA ALA A 769 -34.77 -19.58 -3.56
C ALA A 769 -35.32 -20.26 -2.30
N ARG A 770 -34.43 -20.78 -1.43
CA ARG A 770 -34.81 -21.32 -0.12
C ARG A 770 -35.44 -20.25 0.77
N ASP A 771 -34.87 -19.06 0.81
CA ASP A 771 -35.40 -17.93 1.58
C ASP A 771 -36.79 -17.49 1.07
N ALA A 772 -37.00 -17.46 -0.26
CA ALA A 772 -38.31 -17.14 -0.83
C ALA A 772 -39.38 -18.19 -0.47
N LEU A 773 -39.03 -19.47 -0.48
CA LEU A 773 -39.91 -20.56 -0.05
C LEU A 773 -40.21 -20.48 1.44
N GLU A 774 -39.20 -20.25 2.28
CA GLU A 774 -39.38 -20.06 3.72
C GLU A 774 -40.31 -18.89 4.04
N ALA A 775 -40.13 -17.76 3.36
CA ALA A 775 -40.94 -16.57 3.57
C ALA A 775 -42.43 -16.83 3.30
N VAL A 776 -42.76 -17.47 2.16
CA VAL A 776 -44.15 -17.73 1.77
C VAL A 776 -44.80 -18.79 2.67
N LEU A 777 -44.08 -19.87 2.97
CA LEU A 777 -44.61 -20.99 3.76
C LEU A 777 -44.76 -20.61 5.24
N SER A 778 -43.78 -19.90 5.81
CA SER A 778 -43.84 -19.44 7.20
C SER A 778 -44.89 -18.36 7.40
N ALA A 779 -45.04 -17.43 6.44
CA ALA A 779 -46.12 -16.43 6.46
C ALA A 779 -47.52 -17.05 6.36
N SER A 780 -47.61 -18.30 5.90
CA SER A 780 -48.85 -19.08 5.79
C SER A 780 -49.09 -20.01 6.97
N GLY A 781 -48.25 -19.97 8.02
CA GLY A 781 -48.40 -20.74 9.26
C GLY A 781 -47.63 -22.07 9.31
N ALA A 782 -46.86 -22.43 8.28
CA ALA A 782 -46.07 -23.66 8.29
C ALA A 782 -44.75 -23.50 9.05
N ARG A 783 -44.33 -24.55 9.76
CA ARG A 783 -42.93 -24.73 10.17
C ARG A 783 -42.13 -25.17 8.95
N VAL A 784 -41.01 -24.52 8.64
CA VAL A 784 -40.20 -24.84 7.44
C VAL A 784 -38.82 -25.35 7.86
N ARG A 785 -38.31 -26.36 7.14
CA ARG A 785 -36.90 -26.78 7.20
C ARG A 785 -36.28 -26.68 5.82
N LEU A 786 -35.22 -25.89 5.73
CA LEU A 786 -34.46 -25.70 4.49
C LEU A 786 -33.31 -26.70 4.42
N ALA A 787 -32.99 -27.17 3.22
CA ALA A 787 -31.81 -27.97 2.93
C ALA A 787 -31.18 -27.50 1.61
N ALA A 788 -29.86 -27.30 1.60
CA ALA A 788 -29.12 -26.81 0.45
C ALA A 788 -28.78 -27.92 -0.57
N SER A 789 -28.97 -29.19 -0.19
CA SER A 789 -28.73 -30.36 -1.04
C SER A 789 -29.66 -31.51 -0.68
N GLY A 790 -29.81 -32.47 -1.59
CA GLY A 790 -30.52 -33.71 -1.31
C GLY A 790 -29.84 -34.53 -0.23
N ASP A 791 -28.50 -34.57 -0.23
CA ASP A 791 -27.69 -35.22 0.81
C ASP A 791 -27.99 -34.69 2.23
N GLU A 792 -28.07 -33.36 2.40
CA GLU A 792 -28.40 -32.75 3.69
C GLU A 792 -29.82 -33.14 4.16
N ALA A 793 -30.79 -33.09 3.24
CA ALA A 793 -32.17 -33.44 3.52
C ALA A 793 -32.31 -34.93 3.92
N LEU A 794 -31.69 -35.83 3.14
CA LEU A 794 -31.73 -37.26 3.38
C LEU A 794 -30.97 -37.66 4.65
N ALA A 795 -29.82 -37.04 4.94
CA ALA A 795 -29.09 -37.27 6.18
C ALA A 795 -29.92 -36.85 7.40
N TRP A 796 -30.68 -35.76 7.29
CA TRP A 796 -31.58 -35.35 8.38
C TRP A 796 -32.74 -36.33 8.55
N LEU A 797 -33.42 -36.74 7.46
CA LEU A 797 -34.51 -37.70 7.51
C LEU A 797 -34.06 -39.07 8.05
N ALA A 798 -32.86 -39.52 7.67
CA ALA A 798 -32.25 -40.76 8.14
C ALA A 798 -31.91 -40.74 9.64
N ASN A 799 -31.68 -39.56 10.22
CA ASN A 799 -31.39 -39.40 11.65
C ASN A 799 -32.60 -38.98 12.50
N THR A 800 -33.76 -38.77 11.87
CA THR A 800 -34.98 -38.29 12.54
C THR A 800 -36.04 -39.38 12.63
N PRO A 801 -36.72 -39.57 13.79
CA PRO A 801 -37.86 -40.47 13.90
C PRO A 801 -39.00 -40.08 12.94
N THR A 802 -39.69 -41.05 12.37
CA THR A 802 -40.73 -40.83 11.33
C THR A 802 -41.89 -39.96 11.83
N GLN A 803 -42.20 -39.95 13.13
CA GLN A 803 -43.24 -39.07 13.70
C GLN A 803 -42.89 -37.58 13.64
N GLN A 804 -41.61 -37.24 13.42
CA GLN A 804 -41.14 -35.86 13.32
C GLN A 804 -40.80 -35.45 11.88
N TRP A 805 -41.10 -36.32 10.91
CA TRP A 805 -40.89 -36.01 9.50
C TRP A 805 -41.78 -34.85 9.03
N PRO A 806 -41.37 -34.13 7.98
CA PRO A 806 -42.22 -33.16 7.32
C PRO A 806 -43.50 -33.83 6.80
N HIS A 807 -44.56 -33.05 6.71
CA HIS A 807 -45.85 -33.43 6.11
C HIS A 807 -45.81 -33.31 4.58
N ALA A 808 -44.89 -32.50 4.04
CA ALA A 808 -44.64 -32.38 2.62
C ALA A 808 -43.18 -31.99 2.35
N LEU A 809 -42.63 -32.51 1.26
CA LEU A 809 -41.34 -32.13 0.70
C LEU A 809 -41.53 -31.29 -0.55
N VAL A 810 -40.83 -30.17 -0.64
CA VAL A 810 -40.75 -29.34 -1.83
C VAL A 810 -39.31 -29.40 -2.33
N CYS A 811 -39.08 -29.79 -3.56
CA CYS A 811 -37.73 -30.02 -4.09
C CYS A 811 -37.58 -29.35 -5.45
N ASP A 812 -36.57 -28.49 -5.62
CA ASP A 812 -36.10 -28.16 -6.96
C ASP A 812 -35.53 -29.42 -7.61
N ILE A 813 -35.91 -29.66 -8.87
CA ILE A 813 -35.41 -30.81 -9.62
C ILE A 813 -34.01 -30.55 -10.20
N VAL A 814 -33.60 -29.30 -10.33
CA VAL A 814 -32.27 -28.91 -10.79
C VAL A 814 -31.47 -28.41 -9.59
N LEU A 815 -30.57 -29.22 -9.04
CA LEU A 815 -29.62 -28.80 -8.02
C LEU A 815 -28.21 -28.81 -8.62
N ALA A 816 -27.30 -27.95 -8.15
CA ALA A 816 -25.96 -27.79 -8.73
C ALA A 816 -25.16 -29.10 -8.93
N ASP A 817 -25.18 -30.00 -7.94
CA ASP A 817 -24.36 -31.22 -7.93
C ASP A 817 -25.20 -32.51 -7.97
N GLU A 818 -26.54 -32.43 -7.96
CA GLU A 818 -27.45 -33.57 -7.86
C GLU A 818 -28.74 -33.35 -8.69
N ASP A 819 -29.34 -34.41 -9.24
CA ASP A 819 -30.67 -34.34 -9.85
C ASP A 819 -31.73 -34.55 -8.76
N GLY A 820 -32.74 -33.66 -8.64
CA GLY A 820 -33.81 -33.82 -7.65
C GLY A 820 -34.65 -35.08 -7.87
N TYR A 821 -34.67 -35.65 -9.08
CA TYR A 821 -35.23 -36.99 -9.31
C TYR A 821 -34.44 -38.08 -8.56
N ASP A 822 -33.13 -37.92 -8.41
CA ASP A 822 -32.26 -38.86 -7.70
C ASP A 822 -32.43 -38.75 -6.20
N VAL A 823 -32.59 -37.52 -5.70
CA VAL A 823 -32.96 -37.25 -4.31
C VAL A 823 -34.25 -37.97 -3.96
N LEU A 824 -35.27 -37.89 -4.82
CA LEU A 824 -36.53 -38.58 -4.58
C LEU A 824 -36.39 -40.11 -4.66
N ARG A 825 -35.62 -40.65 -5.60
CA ARG A 825 -35.34 -42.10 -5.66
C ARG A 825 -34.66 -42.60 -4.38
N ARG A 826 -33.70 -41.84 -3.86
CA ARG A 826 -32.99 -42.14 -2.61
C ARG A 826 -33.92 -42.01 -1.40
N LEU A 827 -34.84 -41.04 -1.39
CA LEU A 827 -35.90 -40.94 -0.38
C LEU A 827 -36.80 -42.18 -0.39
N ARG A 828 -37.28 -42.62 -1.56
CA ARG A 828 -38.11 -43.83 -1.67
C ARG A 828 -37.38 -45.09 -1.20
N ARG A 829 -36.05 -45.15 -1.39
CA ARG A 829 -35.22 -46.23 -0.85
C ARG A 829 -35.14 -46.16 0.69
N LEU A 830 -34.93 -44.98 1.26
CA LEU A 830 -34.92 -44.76 2.71
C LEU A 830 -36.27 -45.15 3.34
N GLU A 831 -37.39 -44.81 2.69
CA GLU A 831 -38.74 -45.20 3.13
C GLU A 831 -38.95 -46.72 3.08
N ALA A 832 -38.44 -47.39 2.05
CA ALA A 832 -38.49 -48.84 1.92
C ALA A 832 -37.61 -49.56 2.96
N GLU A 833 -36.42 -49.05 3.25
CA GLU A 833 -35.52 -49.55 4.30
C GLU A 833 -36.13 -49.41 5.70
N ARG A 834 -37.10 -48.50 5.88
CA ARG A 834 -37.87 -48.30 7.11
C ARG A 834 -39.25 -48.97 7.11
N GLU A 835 -39.55 -49.78 6.08
CA GLU A 835 -40.80 -50.53 5.93
C GLU A 835 -42.07 -49.65 5.98
N LEU A 836 -42.00 -48.38 5.53
CA LEU A 836 -43.14 -47.48 5.55
C LEU A 836 -44.20 -47.90 4.51
N PRO A 837 -45.49 -48.06 4.91
CA PRO A 837 -46.57 -48.33 3.98
C PRO A 837 -46.75 -47.15 3.01
N LEU A 838 -47.30 -47.42 1.82
CA LEU A 838 -47.43 -46.44 0.74
C LEU A 838 -48.16 -45.15 1.17
N GLU A 839 -49.07 -45.27 2.14
CA GLU A 839 -49.92 -44.19 2.66
C GLU A 839 -49.17 -43.27 3.65
N GLU A 840 -48.06 -43.76 4.23
CA GLU A 840 -47.20 -43.02 5.17
C GLU A 840 -45.95 -42.44 4.50
N ARG A 841 -45.80 -42.61 3.18
CA ARG A 841 -44.68 -42.05 2.43
C ARG A 841 -44.78 -40.53 2.33
N LEU A 842 -43.64 -39.86 2.42
CA LEU A 842 -43.55 -38.41 2.37
C LEU A 842 -43.99 -37.92 0.98
N PRO A 843 -45.07 -37.14 0.87
CA PRO A 843 -45.45 -36.54 -0.41
C PRO A 843 -44.43 -35.47 -0.81
N ALA A 844 -44.08 -35.45 -2.08
CA ALA A 844 -43.09 -34.56 -2.67
C ALA A 844 -43.68 -33.74 -3.83
N ILE A 845 -43.33 -32.47 -3.88
CA ILE A 845 -43.65 -31.51 -4.93
C ILE A 845 -42.36 -31.18 -5.68
N ALA A 846 -42.37 -31.35 -7.01
CA ALA A 846 -41.29 -30.90 -7.87
C ALA A 846 -41.49 -29.42 -8.21
N LEU A 847 -40.55 -28.57 -7.81
CA LEU A 847 -40.39 -27.22 -8.33
C LEU A 847 -39.41 -27.26 -9.50
N THR A 848 -39.71 -26.55 -10.59
CA THR A 848 -38.90 -26.65 -11.80
C THR A 848 -39.08 -25.47 -12.74
N GLY A 849 -38.02 -25.05 -13.42
CA GLY A 849 -38.10 -24.10 -14.52
C GLY A 849 -38.69 -24.69 -15.82
N TYR A 850 -38.73 -26.01 -15.94
CA TYR A 850 -39.23 -26.74 -17.10
C TYR A 850 -40.76 -26.75 -17.15
N ALA A 851 -41.33 -26.36 -18.31
CA ALA A 851 -42.76 -26.11 -18.47
C ALA A 851 -43.46 -27.04 -19.48
N GLN A 852 -42.72 -27.95 -20.14
CA GLN A 852 -43.29 -28.77 -21.22
C GLN A 852 -44.17 -29.91 -20.66
N ALA A 853 -45.08 -30.41 -21.48
CA ALA A 853 -46.00 -31.48 -21.08
C ALA A 853 -45.25 -32.78 -20.72
N GLU A 854 -44.11 -33.04 -21.34
CA GLU A 854 -43.25 -34.20 -21.10
C GLU A 854 -42.62 -34.16 -19.70
N ASP A 855 -42.24 -32.98 -19.21
CA ASP A 855 -41.62 -32.79 -17.89
C ASP A 855 -42.59 -33.15 -16.75
N ARG A 856 -43.87 -32.80 -16.91
CA ARG A 856 -44.93 -33.18 -15.96
C ARG A 856 -45.12 -34.68 -15.87
N ILE A 857 -45.01 -35.38 -17.00
CA ILE A 857 -45.12 -36.86 -17.04
C ILE A 857 -43.89 -37.49 -16.38
N ARG A 858 -42.69 -36.93 -16.63
CA ARG A 858 -41.44 -37.39 -16.03
C ARG A 858 -41.47 -37.26 -14.51
N ALA A 859 -41.89 -36.13 -13.97
CA ALA A 859 -41.97 -35.95 -12.51
C ALA A 859 -42.96 -36.88 -11.82
N LYS A 860 -44.13 -37.12 -12.43
CA LYS A 860 -45.08 -38.11 -11.92
C LYS A 860 -44.51 -39.53 -11.94
N THR A 861 -43.79 -39.90 -13.00
CA THR A 861 -43.16 -41.22 -13.13
C THR A 861 -42.03 -41.42 -12.11
N ALA A 862 -41.32 -40.35 -11.73
CA ALA A 862 -40.31 -40.36 -10.68
C ALA A 862 -40.87 -40.41 -9.24
N GLY A 863 -42.19 -40.25 -9.07
CA GLY A 863 -42.88 -40.38 -7.79
C GLY A 863 -43.19 -39.05 -7.07
N PHE A 864 -43.10 -37.91 -7.76
CA PHE A 864 -43.61 -36.63 -7.28
C PHE A 864 -45.13 -36.56 -7.44
N GLN A 865 -45.83 -36.04 -6.44
CA GLN A 865 -47.30 -35.93 -6.42
C GLN A 865 -47.80 -34.66 -7.11
N ALA A 866 -46.99 -33.61 -7.16
CA ALA A 866 -47.28 -32.37 -7.88
C ALA A 866 -46.04 -31.87 -8.63
N HIS A 867 -46.27 -31.14 -9.73
CA HIS A 867 -45.25 -30.52 -10.57
C HIS A 867 -45.61 -29.05 -10.77
N LEU A 868 -44.77 -28.16 -10.24
CA LEU A 868 -44.99 -26.72 -10.21
C LEU A 868 -43.87 -26.01 -10.97
N THR A 869 -44.27 -25.18 -11.93
CA THR A 869 -43.34 -24.43 -12.76
C THR A 869 -42.97 -23.11 -12.08
N LYS A 870 -41.68 -22.81 -11.94
CA LYS A 870 -41.15 -21.57 -11.34
C LYS A 870 -41.40 -20.38 -12.28
N PRO A 871 -41.71 -19.16 -11.83
CA PRO A 871 -42.18 -18.87 -10.49
C PRO A 871 -43.58 -19.48 -10.30
N VAL A 872 -43.78 -20.22 -9.21
CA VAL A 872 -45.10 -20.73 -8.84
C VAL A 872 -45.89 -19.63 -8.11
N ALA A 873 -47.18 -19.51 -8.38
CA ALA A 873 -48.04 -18.63 -7.61
C ALA A 873 -48.14 -19.12 -6.15
N ALA A 874 -48.00 -18.21 -5.19
CA ALA A 874 -47.95 -18.56 -3.76
C ALA A 874 -49.22 -19.30 -3.30
N ASP A 875 -50.39 -18.87 -3.77
CA ASP A 875 -51.69 -19.50 -3.51
C ASP A 875 -51.76 -20.94 -4.05
N GLN A 876 -51.23 -21.18 -5.24
CA GLN A 876 -51.14 -22.53 -5.83
C GLN A 876 -50.22 -23.44 -5.02
N LEU A 877 -49.03 -22.95 -4.62
CA LEU A 877 -48.09 -23.71 -3.80
C LEU A 877 -48.69 -24.10 -2.44
N ILE A 878 -49.35 -23.14 -1.78
CA ILE A 878 -50.04 -23.35 -0.51
C ILE A 878 -51.17 -24.38 -0.66
N ALA A 879 -51.99 -24.26 -1.71
CA ALA A 879 -53.10 -25.18 -1.95
C ALA A 879 -52.62 -26.62 -2.16
N ASP A 880 -51.55 -26.82 -2.94
CA ASP A 880 -51.01 -28.16 -3.22
C ASP A 880 -50.35 -28.79 -1.97
N ILE A 881 -49.61 -28.01 -1.19
CA ILE A 881 -49.03 -28.50 0.08
C ILE A 881 -50.14 -28.91 1.04
N ARG A 882 -51.17 -28.08 1.21
CA ARG A 882 -52.31 -28.39 2.09
C ARG A 882 -53.05 -29.64 1.63
N HIS A 883 -53.30 -29.78 0.33
CA HIS A 883 -53.98 -30.95 -0.23
C HIS A 883 -53.20 -32.23 0.02
N LEU A 884 -51.88 -32.21 -0.20
CA LEU A 884 -51.01 -33.37 0.01
C LEU A 884 -50.85 -33.74 1.49
N ALA A 885 -50.70 -32.74 2.37
CA ALA A 885 -50.60 -32.96 3.81
C ALA A 885 -51.91 -33.53 4.40
N MET A 886 -53.07 -33.06 3.93
CA MET A 886 -54.38 -33.59 4.37
C MET A 886 -54.67 -34.99 3.84
N ALA A 887 -54.16 -35.34 2.65
CA ALA A 887 -54.29 -36.69 2.10
C ALA A 887 -53.48 -37.72 2.91
N SER A 888 -52.29 -37.34 3.40
CA SER A 888 -51.47 -38.18 4.29
C SER A 888 -52.09 -38.30 5.70
N ALA A 889 -52.65 -37.22 6.25
CA ALA A 889 -53.28 -37.23 7.57
C ALA A 889 -54.57 -38.09 7.66
N ARG A 890 -55.28 -38.32 6.55
CA ARG A 890 -56.50 -39.16 6.51
C ARG A 890 -56.21 -40.67 6.50
N ALA A 891 -54.98 -41.09 6.20
CA ALA A 891 -54.59 -42.50 6.24
C ALA A 891 -54.12 -42.97 7.63
N ALA A 892 -53.82 -42.03 8.54
CA ALA A 892 -53.34 -42.30 9.89
C ALA A 892 -54.46 -42.37 10.97
N VAL A 893 -55.74 -42.42 10.56
CA VAL A 893 -56.92 -42.46 11.46
C VAL A 893 -57.66 -43.79 11.34
#